data_AF-A0A168G8F1-F1
#
_entry.id   AF-A0A168G8F1-F1
#
_cell.length_a   1.000
_cell.length_b   1.000
_cell.length_c   1.000
_cell.angle_alpha   90.00
_cell.angle_beta   90.00
_cell.angle_gamma   90.00
#
_symmetry.space_group_name_H-M   'P 1'
#
loop_
_entity.id
_entity.type
_entity.pdbx_description
1 polymer ?
#
loop_
_entity_poly.entity_id
_entity_poly.type
_entity_poly.pdbx_seq_one_letter_code
_entity_poly.pdbx_strand_id
1 'polypeptide(L)'
;MSVEDPRYAIDHLLEDDIHHSLETLHKALRKQFRDCKNGHLLNLKLDGFFHERNDSSNSCFDLFISAQHYCHPPTWVRMKAAFIRQLKQPLSDRALCSRISSAAERRLSVNMHLQQTQVRSPHSTAPEPRDTKNISRYMIALGPDGPATTIAPMRSLAQVFKLPNDSKQFTNRIKSRLCFNLALSFFYLSSKHWQTVRWCSGSDLEPQIYFSRDPATGDLANITEALVSCHLDNEELSQEELELNGDMQLLHLAKVLMEVQLQEKIGLKHGPKRMSLEKFRIKLIELAASTPYFTHRDNDFRLNGYKAFLSFVMEKIIEPLRAWAGVPCVAAEKLEEVVIWPSLGKSRCTDRIQRKKTVNSRKYLENIVDSHGAPEAPHLRRNIRVAIIDSGVSKEDLFIKQYMKRGSIAQMRNFTSPDINDCEDSSGHGTAVTKILLEVAPHVEVYIAKVTNTLEISSFGALCIAQAVNYAVQMWDVDIINMSLGLDAKEQDIDEALRHALQAELTSTSGKIVVAAAGTNRGANETPAWPGIMLGVIAIHATDGFGKLVNFNPPTQGIRFGTMGLNVKVEEESLNGDFEEFFVSGTSYATPVAAGFAANILEIVRHRFPDLTEARKMKAYSGACMEKIFGEMSVSVGDCKFVQPWSFWKHVVDGKCEWRGNFFPEEDEENIIELLGMMF
;
A
#
# COMPACT_ATOMS: atom_id res chain seq x y z
N MET A 1 24.10 -19.88 22.66
CA MET A 1 22.99 -20.41 21.85
C MET A 1 22.88 -19.51 20.65
N SER A 2 23.24 -20.05 19.49
CA SER A 2 23.38 -19.33 18.23
C SER A 2 22.04 -18.81 17.72
N VAL A 3 22.07 -17.59 17.20
CA VAL A 3 21.01 -16.92 16.44
C VAL A 3 20.57 -17.83 15.31
N GLU A 4 19.32 -18.30 15.34
CA GLU A 4 18.71 -19.06 14.26
C GLU A 4 18.34 -18.10 13.11
N ASP A 5 18.72 -18.51 11.89
CA ASP A 5 18.54 -17.82 10.62
C ASP A 5 17.04 -17.58 10.32
N PRO A 6 16.59 -16.35 10.01
CA PRO A 6 15.18 -16.04 9.72
C PRO A 6 14.64 -16.72 8.47
N ARG A 7 15.48 -17.36 7.65
CA ARG A 7 15.02 -18.24 6.55
C ARG A 7 14.39 -19.55 7.03
N TYR A 8 14.59 -19.95 8.29
CA TYR A 8 14.03 -21.19 8.85
C TYR A 8 12.63 -21.02 9.49
N ALA A 9 12.15 -19.79 9.71
CA ALA A 9 10.85 -19.54 10.34
C ALA A 9 9.67 -19.46 9.35
N ILE A 10 9.95 -19.43 8.04
CA ILE A 10 8.92 -19.27 6.98
C ILE A 10 8.23 -20.61 6.67
N ASP A 11 8.94 -21.73 6.80
CA ASP A 11 8.43 -23.05 6.41
C ASP A 11 7.43 -23.67 7.42
N HIS A 12 7.32 -23.16 8.65
CA HIS A 12 6.51 -23.82 9.70
C HIS A 12 5.10 -23.24 9.94
N LEU A 13 4.67 -22.23 9.19
CA LEU A 13 3.47 -21.44 9.51
C LEU A 13 2.45 -21.24 8.38
N LEU A 14 2.70 -21.84 7.22
CA LEU A 14 1.71 -22.11 6.19
C LEU A 14 1.40 -23.60 6.32
N GLU A 15 0.15 -24.05 6.20
CA GLU A 15 -0.15 -25.49 6.33
C GLU A 15 0.75 -26.31 5.37
N ASP A 16 1.83 -26.91 5.88
CA ASP A 16 2.79 -27.77 5.17
C ASP A 16 2.10 -28.85 4.33
N ASP A 17 0.83 -29.13 4.66
CA ASP A 17 -0.04 -30.06 3.98
C ASP A 17 -0.46 -29.62 2.56
N ILE A 18 -0.72 -28.33 2.25
CA ILE A 18 -1.32 -27.94 0.96
C ILE A 18 -0.31 -28.02 -0.19
N HIS A 19 0.85 -27.39 -0.04
CA HIS A 19 1.93 -27.45 -1.04
C HIS A 19 2.33 -28.90 -1.32
N HIS A 20 2.52 -29.68 -0.24
CA HIS A 20 2.87 -31.09 -0.33
C HIS A 20 1.76 -31.92 -0.97
N SER A 21 0.50 -31.64 -0.67
CA SER A 21 -0.65 -32.34 -1.25
C SER A 21 -0.81 -32.04 -2.74
N LEU A 22 -0.69 -30.77 -3.15
CA LEU A 22 -0.70 -30.39 -4.56
C LEU A 22 0.44 -31.06 -5.33
N GLU A 23 1.66 -31.04 -4.78
CA GLU A 23 2.81 -31.73 -5.38
C GLU A 23 2.57 -33.24 -5.51
N THR A 24 2.03 -33.86 -4.45
CA THR A 24 1.68 -35.28 -4.41
C THR A 24 0.62 -35.62 -5.46
N LEU A 25 -0.44 -34.82 -5.55
CA LEU A 25 -1.52 -34.97 -6.54
C LEU A 25 -0.95 -34.97 -7.96
N HIS A 26 -0.15 -33.95 -8.29
CA HIS A 26 0.40 -33.82 -9.64
C HIS A 26 1.36 -34.98 -9.99
N LYS A 27 2.25 -35.37 -9.07
CA LYS A 27 3.16 -36.52 -9.26
C LYS A 27 2.39 -37.83 -9.41
N ALA A 28 1.33 -38.05 -8.62
CA ALA A 28 0.48 -39.22 -8.69
C ALA A 28 -0.24 -39.32 -10.04
N LEU A 29 -0.80 -38.22 -10.54
CA LEU A 29 -1.44 -38.14 -11.85
C LEU A 29 -0.43 -38.42 -12.98
N ARG A 30 0.73 -37.74 -13.01
CA ARG A 30 1.77 -37.98 -14.04
C ARG A 30 2.21 -39.44 -14.07
N LYS A 31 2.35 -40.09 -12.90
CA LYS A 31 2.67 -41.52 -12.84
C LYS A 31 1.59 -42.38 -13.50
N GLN A 32 0.32 -42.12 -13.25
CA GLN A 32 -0.79 -42.88 -13.83
C GLN A 32 -0.92 -42.71 -15.35
N PHE A 33 -0.50 -41.55 -15.88
CA PHE A 33 -0.57 -41.24 -17.31
C PHE A 33 0.73 -41.41 -18.07
N ARG A 34 1.81 -41.89 -17.43
CA ARG A 34 3.16 -41.95 -18.02
C ARG A 34 3.19 -42.60 -19.41
N ASP A 35 2.43 -43.66 -19.63
CA ASP A 35 2.39 -44.36 -20.93
C ASP A 35 1.09 -44.12 -21.73
N CYS A 36 0.28 -43.15 -21.31
CA CYS A 36 -0.99 -42.87 -21.96
C CYS A 36 -0.76 -42.04 -23.24
N LYS A 37 -1.21 -42.55 -24.39
CA LYS A 37 -1.09 -41.86 -25.69
C LYS A 37 -2.18 -40.83 -25.97
N ASN A 38 -3.19 -40.72 -25.10
CA ASN A 38 -4.36 -39.88 -25.36
C ASN A 38 -4.12 -38.39 -25.12
N GLY A 39 -3.06 -38.05 -24.35
CA GLY A 39 -2.82 -36.71 -23.80
C GLY A 39 -3.91 -36.29 -22.82
N HIS A 40 -3.55 -35.76 -21.66
CA HIS A 40 -4.52 -35.31 -20.66
C HIS A 40 -4.21 -33.90 -20.18
N LEU A 41 -5.28 -33.11 -20.05
CA LEU A 41 -5.24 -31.78 -19.45
C LEU A 41 -5.83 -31.84 -18.05
N LEU A 42 -5.17 -31.14 -17.13
CA LEU A 42 -5.63 -30.93 -15.77
C LEU A 42 -6.11 -29.49 -15.62
N ASN A 43 -7.37 -29.31 -15.23
CA ASN A 43 -7.95 -28.04 -14.84
C ASN A 43 -8.02 -27.98 -13.31
N LEU A 44 -7.17 -27.15 -12.73
CA LEU A 44 -7.15 -26.89 -11.30
C LEU A 44 -8.12 -25.77 -10.96
N LYS A 45 -8.96 -25.99 -9.96
CA LYS A 45 -9.83 -24.97 -9.39
C LYS A 45 -8.98 -23.99 -8.57
N LEU A 46 -9.08 -22.71 -8.89
CA LEU A 46 -8.39 -21.59 -8.24
C LEU A 46 -9.38 -20.86 -7.34
N ASP A 47 -9.74 -21.50 -6.24
CA ASP A 47 -10.61 -20.96 -5.19
C ASP A 47 -9.84 -20.55 -3.93
N GLY A 48 -8.51 -20.47 -4.01
CA GLY A 48 -7.64 -20.29 -2.84
C GLY A 48 -7.30 -21.60 -2.12
N PHE A 49 -7.77 -22.74 -2.64
CA PHE A 49 -7.58 -24.09 -2.08
C PHE A 49 -8.15 -24.25 -0.65
N PHE A 50 -9.26 -23.58 -0.35
CA PHE A 50 -9.99 -23.80 0.90
C PHE A 50 -10.43 -25.27 1.03
N HIS A 51 -10.18 -25.89 2.19
CA HIS A 51 -10.47 -27.30 2.45
C HIS A 51 -11.60 -27.48 3.46
N GLU A 52 -12.58 -28.33 3.14
CA GLU A 52 -13.44 -28.93 4.16
C GLU A 52 -12.65 -30.03 4.90
N ARG A 53 -12.28 -29.79 6.16
CA ARG A 53 -11.76 -30.85 7.03
C ARG A 53 -12.92 -31.76 7.45
N ASN A 54 -12.94 -32.97 6.91
CA ASN A 54 -13.77 -34.06 7.44
C ASN A 54 -12.90 -34.99 8.29
N ASP A 55 -13.49 -35.61 9.33
CA ASP A 55 -12.81 -36.43 10.36
C ASP A 55 -11.89 -37.56 9.86
N SER A 56 -11.95 -37.91 8.56
CA SER A 56 -11.16 -38.98 7.93
C SER A 56 -10.10 -38.52 6.91
N SER A 57 -10.08 -37.25 6.49
CA SER A 57 -9.19 -36.74 5.42
C SER A 57 -8.51 -35.43 5.82
N ASN A 58 -7.19 -35.33 5.66
CA ASN A 58 -6.42 -34.13 6.01
C ASN A 58 -6.63 -32.98 5.00
N SER A 59 -6.84 -33.28 3.71
CA SER A 59 -7.09 -32.29 2.65
C SER A 59 -7.88 -32.88 1.48
N CYS A 60 -8.59 -32.06 0.70
CA CYS A 60 -9.33 -32.50 -0.48
C CYS A 60 -9.33 -31.41 -1.58
N PHE A 61 -9.15 -31.81 -2.84
CA PHE A 61 -9.16 -30.91 -3.99
C PHE A 61 -10.22 -31.32 -5.00
N ASP A 62 -11.00 -30.34 -5.46
CA ASP A 62 -11.88 -30.47 -6.62
C ASP A 62 -11.13 -30.00 -7.87
N LEU A 63 -11.14 -30.83 -8.92
CA LEU A 63 -10.46 -30.56 -10.18
C LEU A 63 -11.23 -31.16 -11.36
N PHE A 64 -10.82 -30.80 -12.58
CA PHE A 64 -11.36 -31.40 -13.80
C PHE A 64 -10.22 -31.98 -14.63
N ILE A 65 -10.44 -33.15 -15.23
CA ILE A 65 -9.47 -33.80 -16.09
C ILE A 65 -10.09 -34.09 -17.45
N SER A 66 -9.34 -33.85 -18.53
CA SER A 66 -9.83 -34.17 -19.87
C SER A 66 -9.77 -35.68 -20.11
N ALA A 67 -10.81 -36.23 -20.74
CA ALA A 67 -10.79 -37.62 -21.17
C ALA A 67 -9.74 -37.86 -22.27
N GLN A 68 -9.55 -36.88 -23.16
CA GLN A 68 -8.57 -36.90 -24.26
C GLN A 68 -8.17 -35.46 -24.61
N HIS A 69 -6.92 -35.23 -25.03
CA HIS A 69 -6.42 -33.89 -25.39
C HIS A 69 -6.84 -33.44 -26.81
N TYR A 70 -6.95 -34.36 -27.76
CA TYR A 70 -7.13 -34.02 -29.18
C TYR A 70 -8.56 -33.65 -29.59
N CYS A 71 -9.56 -33.95 -28.76
CA CYS A 71 -10.96 -33.58 -29.05
C CYS A 71 -11.17 -32.09 -28.78
N HIS A 72 -11.59 -31.32 -29.78
CA HIS A 72 -11.91 -29.90 -29.63
C HIS A 72 -13.43 -29.66 -29.72
N PRO A 73 -14.11 -29.24 -28.64
CA PRO A 73 -13.60 -29.04 -27.28
C PRO A 73 -13.44 -30.35 -26.47
N PRO A 74 -12.51 -30.41 -25.49
CA PRO A 74 -12.27 -31.61 -24.70
C PRO A 74 -13.46 -31.94 -23.79
N THR A 75 -13.71 -33.23 -23.58
CA THR A 75 -14.71 -33.68 -22.60
C THR A 75 -14.09 -33.68 -21.20
N TRP A 76 -14.62 -32.83 -20.32
CA TRP A 76 -14.13 -32.67 -18.94
C TRP A 76 -14.86 -33.58 -17.97
N VAL A 77 -14.10 -34.28 -17.14
CA VAL A 77 -14.61 -35.13 -16.05
C VAL A 77 -14.27 -34.46 -14.72
N ARG A 78 -15.28 -34.19 -13.89
CA ARG A 78 -15.06 -33.70 -12.52
C ARG A 78 -14.41 -34.81 -11.70
N MET A 79 -13.37 -34.46 -10.97
CA MET A 79 -12.66 -35.36 -10.09
C MET A 79 -12.48 -34.74 -8.71
N LYS A 80 -12.70 -35.53 -7.67
CA LYS A 80 -12.44 -35.15 -6.28
C LYS A 80 -11.28 -35.98 -5.74
N ALA A 81 -10.20 -35.32 -5.34
CA ALA A 81 -8.99 -35.95 -4.84
C ALA A 81 -8.87 -35.76 -3.32
N ALA A 82 -9.10 -36.82 -2.54
CA ALA A 82 -9.08 -36.79 -1.09
C ALA A 82 -7.79 -37.43 -0.53
N PHE A 83 -7.13 -36.73 0.39
CA PHE A 83 -5.92 -37.18 1.06
C PHE A 83 -6.27 -37.92 2.36
N ILE A 84 -5.94 -39.21 2.40
CA ILE A 84 -6.28 -40.09 3.53
C ILE A 84 -5.03 -40.72 4.15
N ARG A 85 -5.14 -41.15 5.41
CA ARG A 85 -4.01 -41.69 6.17
C ARG A 85 -3.57 -43.09 5.71
N GLN A 86 -4.53 -43.93 5.31
CA GLN A 86 -4.27 -45.31 4.88
C GLN A 86 -5.22 -45.72 3.75
N LEU A 87 -4.66 -46.32 2.69
CA LEU A 87 -5.42 -46.89 1.58
C LEU A 87 -5.66 -48.39 1.81
N LYS A 88 -6.88 -48.85 1.49
CA LYS A 88 -7.25 -50.27 1.61
C LYS A 88 -6.67 -51.13 0.47
N GLN A 89 -6.64 -50.61 -0.76
CA GLN A 89 -6.07 -51.30 -1.94
C GLN A 89 -5.49 -50.27 -2.92
N PRO A 90 -4.21 -50.40 -3.32
CA PRO A 90 -3.59 -49.50 -4.30
C PRO A 90 -4.08 -49.80 -5.72
N LEU A 91 -4.20 -48.75 -6.53
CA LEU A 91 -4.61 -48.77 -7.92
C LEU A 91 -3.49 -49.37 -8.79
N SER A 92 -3.86 -50.26 -9.72
CA SER A 92 -2.93 -50.74 -10.75
C SER A 92 -2.58 -49.63 -11.75
N ASP A 93 -1.42 -49.75 -12.39
CA ASP A 93 -1.02 -48.81 -13.45
C ASP A 93 -2.06 -48.79 -14.59
N ARG A 94 -2.33 -47.60 -15.14
CA ARG A 94 -3.29 -47.31 -16.22
C ARG A 94 -4.79 -47.44 -15.91
N ALA A 95 -5.19 -47.86 -14.71
CA ALA A 95 -6.62 -47.97 -14.37
C ALA A 95 -7.35 -46.61 -14.39
N LEU A 96 -6.63 -45.52 -14.09
CA LEU A 96 -7.21 -44.18 -14.03
C LEU A 96 -7.69 -43.66 -15.41
N CYS A 97 -6.92 -43.89 -16.48
CA CYS A 97 -7.29 -43.45 -17.83
C CYS A 97 -8.57 -44.14 -18.35
N SER A 98 -8.65 -45.46 -18.15
CA SER A 98 -9.86 -46.23 -18.46
C SER A 98 -11.06 -45.73 -17.65
N ARG A 99 -10.87 -45.44 -16.35
CA ARG A 99 -11.93 -44.91 -15.50
C ARG A 99 -12.43 -43.55 -15.96
N ILE A 100 -11.54 -42.62 -16.31
CA ILE A 100 -11.91 -41.29 -16.80
C ILE A 100 -12.67 -41.41 -18.12
N SER A 101 -12.21 -42.26 -19.04
CA SER A 101 -12.89 -42.48 -20.33
C SER A 101 -14.31 -43.03 -20.13
N SER A 102 -14.46 -44.05 -19.28
CA SER A 102 -15.78 -44.60 -18.93
C SER A 102 -16.68 -43.60 -18.20
N ALA A 103 -16.10 -42.79 -17.30
CA ALA A 103 -16.82 -41.75 -16.59
C ALA A 103 -17.30 -40.63 -17.53
N ALA A 104 -16.50 -40.28 -18.55
CA ALA A 104 -16.90 -39.33 -19.59
C ALA A 104 -18.08 -39.82 -20.42
N GLU A 105 -18.05 -41.08 -20.87
CA GLU A 105 -19.16 -41.71 -21.61
C GLU A 105 -20.45 -41.77 -20.77
N ARG A 106 -20.32 -42.08 -19.47
CA ARG A 106 -21.43 -42.26 -18.55
C ARG A 106 -21.85 -40.99 -17.80
N ARG A 107 -21.15 -39.87 -18.02
CA ARG A 107 -21.36 -38.57 -17.35
C ARG A 107 -21.30 -38.65 -15.82
N LEU A 108 -20.29 -39.34 -15.30
CA LEU A 108 -20.06 -39.53 -13.86
C LEU A 108 -18.83 -38.74 -13.37
N SER A 109 -18.80 -38.39 -12.09
CA SER A 109 -17.60 -37.83 -11.45
C SER A 109 -16.70 -38.93 -10.86
N VAL A 110 -15.40 -38.70 -10.85
CA VAL A 110 -14.40 -39.66 -10.33
C VAL A 110 -13.92 -39.25 -8.94
N ASN A 111 -13.98 -40.17 -7.97
CA ASN A 111 -13.37 -39.97 -6.66
C ASN A 111 -12.03 -40.68 -6.58
N MET A 112 -10.97 -39.96 -6.19
CA MET A 112 -9.62 -40.46 -6.03
C MET A 112 -9.17 -40.28 -4.60
N HIS A 113 -8.60 -41.33 -4.00
CA HIS A 113 -7.97 -41.27 -2.69
C HIS A 113 -6.45 -41.37 -2.81
N LEU A 114 -5.73 -40.47 -2.16
CA LEU A 114 -4.27 -40.37 -2.14
C LEU A 114 -3.78 -40.61 -0.71
N GLN A 115 -2.74 -41.43 -0.53
CA GLN A 115 -2.15 -41.60 0.79
C GLN A 115 -1.10 -40.52 1.08
N GLN A 116 -1.27 -39.83 2.21
CA GLN A 116 -0.29 -38.88 2.73
C GLN A 116 0.74 -39.64 3.59
N THR A 117 1.98 -39.74 3.12
CA THR A 117 3.10 -40.28 3.93
C THR A 117 3.60 -39.20 4.89
N GLN A 118 3.54 -39.44 6.20
CA GLN A 118 4.12 -38.50 7.17
C GLN A 118 5.63 -38.34 6.95
N VAL A 119 6.09 -37.11 6.79
CA VAL A 119 7.51 -36.75 6.91
C VAL A 119 7.84 -36.77 8.41
N ARG A 120 8.79 -37.61 8.85
CA ARG A 120 9.28 -37.58 10.24
C ARG A 120 10.13 -36.32 10.47
N SER A 121 9.93 -35.67 11.61
CA SER A 121 10.71 -34.51 12.09
C SER A 121 12.23 -34.81 12.17
N PRO A 122 13.12 -33.81 11.98
CA PRO A 122 14.58 -33.99 12.00
C PRO A 122 15.20 -34.19 13.40
N HIS A 123 14.41 -34.42 14.47
CA HIS A 123 14.96 -34.68 15.81
C HIS A 123 15.16 -36.16 16.13
N SER A 124 15.80 -36.90 15.21
CA SER A 124 16.32 -38.24 15.48
C SER A 124 17.84 -38.22 15.34
N THR A 125 18.55 -38.36 16.46
CA THR A 125 20.02 -38.25 16.61
C THR A 125 20.82 -39.44 16.08
N ALA A 126 20.33 -40.15 15.05
CA ALA A 126 21.07 -41.23 14.41
C ALA A 126 21.49 -40.83 12.98
N PRO A 127 22.79 -40.91 12.62
CA PRO A 127 23.21 -40.63 11.26
C PRO A 127 22.87 -41.82 10.37
N GLU A 128 21.93 -41.66 9.44
CA GLU A 128 21.74 -42.61 8.34
C GLU A 128 22.65 -42.29 7.14
N PRO A 129 23.07 -43.31 6.36
CA PRO A 129 24.09 -43.18 5.35
C PRO A 129 23.58 -42.44 4.10
N ARG A 130 24.50 -41.72 3.45
CA ARG A 130 24.29 -41.13 2.13
C ARG A 130 24.08 -42.24 1.09
N ASP A 131 23.20 -41.96 0.13
CA ASP A 131 22.76 -42.76 -1.04
C ASP A 131 21.62 -43.78 -0.85
N THR A 132 20.38 -43.35 -1.15
CA THR A 132 19.51 -43.87 -2.23
C THR A 132 18.09 -43.27 -2.14
N LYS A 133 17.64 -42.60 -3.22
CA LYS A 133 16.23 -42.43 -3.66
C LYS A 133 15.13 -42.59 -2.59
N ASN A 134 14.90 -41.57 -1.77
CA ASN A 134 13.65 -41.45 -1.02
C ASN A 134 12.52 -40.98 -1.96
N ILE A 135 12.13 -41.84 -2.91
CA ILE A 135 10.88 -41.66 -3.65
C ILE A 135 9.78 -42.09 -2.69
N SER A 136 9.11 -41.12 -2.07
CA SER A 136 7.85 -41.35 -1.34
C SER A 136 6.93 -42.19 -2.23
N ARG A 137 6.56 -43.39 -1.76
CA ARG A 137 5.63 -44.28 -2.45
C ARG A 137 4.23 -43.71 -2.31
N TYR A 138 3.82 -42.83 -3.23
CA TYR A 138 2.44 -42.35 -3.28
C TYR A 138 1.53 -43.46 -3.81
N MET A 139 0.56 -43.88 -3.01
CA MET A 139 -0.46 -44.84 -3.38
C MET A 139 -1.76 -44.11 -3.73
N ILE A 140 -2.49 -44.64 -4.71
CA ILE A 140 -3.76 -44.11 -5.21
C ILE A 140 -4.81 -45.20 -5.04
N ALA A 141 -6.06 -44.88 -4.70
CA ALA A 141 -7.21 -45.77 -4.88
C ALA A 141 -8.37 -45.02 -5.52
N LEU A 142 -9.24 -45.74 -6.22
CA LEU A 142 -10.48 -45.18 -6.76
C LEU A 142 -11.62 -45.43 -5.78
N GLY A 143 -12.37 -44.38 -5.45
CA GLY A 143 -13.64 -44.48 -4.72
C GLY A 143 -14.79 -44.84 -5.66
N PRO A 144 -16.00 -45.09 -5.13
CA PRO A 144 -17.20 -45.20 -5.95
C PRO A 144 -17.42 -43.90 -6.74
N ASP A 145 -17.98 -44.01 -7.95
CA ASP A 145 -18.32 -42.83 -8.75
C ASP A 145 -19.34 -41.97 -8.00
N GLY A 146 -19.19 -40.65 -8.14
CA GLY A 146 -20.14 -39.69 -7.58
C GLY A 146 -21.39 -39.54 -8.44
N PRO A 147 -22.29 -38.60 -8.07
CA PRO A 147 -23.53 -38.36 -8.80
C PRO A 147 -23.26 -37.98 -10.26
N ALA A 148 -24.26 -38.17 -11.13
CA ALA A 148 -24.17 -37.79 -12.53
C ALA A 148 -23.86 -36.29 -12.64
N THR A 149 -22.74 -35.95 -13.27
CA THR A 149 -22.34 -34.57 -13.52
C THR A 149 -22.56 -34.29 -15.00
N THR A 150 -23.34 -33.27 -15.30
CA THR A 150 -23.44 -32.71 -16.65
C THR A 150 -22.07 -32.19 -17.06
N ILE A 151 -21.61 -32.57 -18.25
CA ILE A 151 -20.39 -32.05 -18.89
C ILE A 151 -20.50 -30.52 -18.85
N ALA A 152 -19.72 -29.85 -17.99
CA ALA A 152 -19.84 -28.41 -17.84
C ALA A 152 -19.15 -27.73 -19.04
N PRO A 153 -19.88 -27.08 -19.96
CA PRO A 153 -19.24 -26.31 -21.00
C PRO A 153 -18.48 -25.17 -20.33
N MET A 154 -17.18 -25.07 -20.56
CA MET A 154 -16.34 -24.01 -19.98
C MET A 154 -16.27 -22.81 -20.92
N ARG A 155 -16.11 -21.61 -20.34
CA ARG A 155 -15.92 -20.37 -21.10
C ARG A 155 -14.63 -19.70 -20.63
N SER A 156 -13.75 -19.34 -21.57
CA SER A 156 -12.50 -18.67 -21.21
C SER A 156 -12.75 -17.22 -20.79
N LEU A 157 -11.86 -16.64 -19.99
CA LEU A 157 -11.92 -15.22 -19.58
C LEU A 157 -12.09 -14.28 -20.79
N ALA A 158 -11.36 -14.55 -21.88
CA ALA A 158 -11.46 -13.79 -23.11
C ALA A 158 -12.84 -13.90 -23.81
N GLN A 159 -13.53 -15.03 -23.67
CA GLN A 159 -14.90 -15.20 -24.18
C GLN A 159 -15.92 -14.49 -23.28
N VAL A 160 -15.72 -14.53 -21.96
CA VAL A 160 -16.55 -13.84 -20.96
C VAL A 160 -16.60 -12.33 -21.26
N PHE A 161 -15.46 -11.69 -21.52
CA PHE A 161 -15.42 -10.25 -21.80
C PHE A 161 -16.06 -9.85 -23.14
N LYS A 162 -16.14 -10.76 -24.11
CA LYS A 162 -16.81 -10.50 -25.39
C LYS A 162 -18.34 -10.59 -25.30
N LEU A 163 -18.87 -11.16 -24.22
CA LEU A 163 -20.31 -11.39 -24.05
C LEU A 163 -20.87 -10.44 -22.97
N PRO A 164 -21.74 -9.47 -23.35
CA PRO A 164 -22.21 -8.45 -22.42
C PRO A 164 -22.94 -8.99 -21.19
N ASN A 165 -23.71 -10.07 -21.33
CA ASN A 165 -24.48 -10.66 -20.23
C ASN A 165 -23.59 -11.30 -19.17
N ASP A 166 -22.48 -11.91 -19.59
CA ASP A 166 -21.51 -12.52 -18.69
C ASP A 166 -20.65 -11.47 -18.01
N SER A 167 -20.15 -10.50 -18.77
CA SER A 167 -19.28 -9.43 -18.26
C SER A 167 -19.99 -8.62 -17.15
N LYS A 168 -21.30 -8.37 -17.28
CA LYS A 168 -22.09 -7.66 -16.26
C LYS A 168 -22.18 -8.37 -14.90
N GLN A 169 -21.91 -9.67 -14.83
CA GLN A 169 -21.94 -10.43 -13.56
C GLN A 169 -20.74 -10.06 -12.66
N PHE A 170 -19.64 -9.56 -13.22
CA PHE A 170 -18.43 -9.21 -12.47
C PHE A 170 -18.54 -7.81 -11.85
N THR A 171 -19.29 -7.69 -10.76
CA THR A 171 -19.26 -6.48 -9.91
C THR A 171 -17.89 -6.28 -9.27
N ASN A 172 -17.57 -5.07 -8.81
CA ASN A 172 -16.28 -4.78 -8.15
C ASN A 172 -15.97 -5.77 -7.01
N ARG A 173 -16.97 -6.15 -6.21
CA ARG A 173 -16.82 -7.14 -5.14
C ARG A 173 -16.40 -8.52 -5.66
N ILE A 174 -17.01 -8.95 -6.76
CA ILE A 174 -16.70 -10.24 -7.40
C ILE A 174 -15.30 -10.21 -8.02
N LYS A 175 -14.93 -9.11 -8.68
CA LYS A 175 -13.57 -8.92 -9.22
C LYS A 175 -12.52 -9.02 -8.13
N SER A 176 -12.72 -8.31 -7.02
CA SER A 176 -11.80 -8.35 -5.87
C SER A 176 -11.66 -9.76 -5.30
N ARG A 177 -12.77 -10.49 -5.10
CA ARG A 177 -12.71 -11.86 -4.58
C ARG A 177 -12.08 -12.85 -5.56
N LEU A 178 -12.35 -12.71 -6.86
CA LEU A 178 -11.69 -13.53 -7.88
C LEU A 178 -10.18 -13.25 -7.91
N CYS A 179 -9.76 -11.99 -7.93
CA CYS A 179 -8.35 -11.61 -7.89
C CYS A 179 -7.65 -12.16 -6.63
N PHE A 180 -8.33 -12.15 -5.47
CA PHE A 180 -7.82 -12.76 -4.25
C PHE A 180 -7.59 -14.27 -4.41
N ASN A 181 -8.63 -15.00 -4.81
CA ASN A 181 -8.58 -16.45 -4.95
C ASN A 181 -7.50 -16.87 -5.96
N LEU A 182 -7.34 -16.11 -7.04
CA LEU A 182 -6.25 -16.28 -8.00
C LEU A 182 -4.90 -16.07 -7.31
N ALA A 183 -4.64 -14.90 -6.72
CA ALA A 183 -3.37 -14.59 -6.07
C ALA A 183 -3.00 -15.63 -4.99
N LEU A 184 -3.96 -16.05 -4.17
CA LEU A 184 -3.77 -17.08 -3.15
C LEU A 184 -3.48 -18.46 -3.75
N SER A 185 -4.20 -18.86 -4.80
CA SER A 185 -3.93 -20.14 -5.46
C SER A 185 -2.55 -20.14 -6.11
N PHE A 186 -2.13 -19.03 -6.73
CA PHE A 186 -0.80 -18.90 -7.30
C PHE A 186 0.32 -18.85 -6.25
N PHE A 187 0.05 -18.31 -5.05
CA PHE A 187 0.96 -18.43 -3.92
C PHE A 187 1.25 -19.90 -3.59
N TYR A 188 0.22 -20.75 -3.51
CA TYR A 188 0.41 -22.19 -3.29
C TYR A 188 1.04 -22.93 -4.48
N LEU A 189 0.83 -22.45 -5.70
CA LEU A 189 1.46 -23.00 -6.92
C LEU A 189 2.86 -22.41 -7.19
N SER A 190 3.39 -21.57 -6.31
CA SER A 190 4.70 -20.93 -6.51
C SER A 190 5.90 -21.84 -6.20
N SER A 191 5.67 -23.09 -5.75
CA SER A 191 6.75 -24.01 -5.41
C SER A 191 7.59 -24.40 -6.64
N LYS A 192 8.87 -24.75 -6.42
CA LYS A 192 9.80 -25.14 -7.51
C LYS A 192 9.21 -26.20 -8.45
N HIS A 193 8.43 -27.14 -7.92
CA HIS A 193 7.79 -28.19 -8.73
C HIS A 193 6.74 -27.61 -9.68
N TRP A 194 5.86 -26.75 -9.20
CA TRP A 194 4.77 -26.16 -10.00
C TRP A 194 5.27 -25.11 -11.01
N GLN A 195 6.42 -24.47 -10.74
CA GLN A 195 7.13 -23.65 -11.73
C GLN A 195 7.58 -24.46 -12.96
N THR A 196 7.75 -25.78 -12.84
CA THR A 196 8.13 -26.65 -13.97
C THR A 196 6.96 -27.15 -14.82
N VAL A 197 5.73 -26.83 -14.42
CA VAL A 197 4.52 -27.31 -15.10
C VAL A 197 4.23 -26.45 -16.34
N ARG A 198 3.91 -27.12 -17.46
CA ARG A 198 3.47 -26.45 -18.70
C ARG A 198 1.98 -26.10 -18.62
N TRP A 199 1.67 -24.82 -18.51
CA TRP A 199 0.32 -24.28 -18.58
C TRP A 199 -0.13 -24.15 -20.05
N CYS A 200 -1.42 -24.40 -20.32
CA CYS A 200 -1.94 -24.30 -21.69
C CYS A 200 -1.94 -22.83 -22.16
N SER A 201 -1.29 -22.56 -23.28
CA SER A 201 -1.18 -21.21 -23.86
C SER A 201 -2.26 -20.92 -24.91
N GLY A 202 -2.84 -19.73 -24.88
CA GLY A 202 -3.87 -19.29 -25.83
C GLY A 202 -3.38 -18.18 -26.77
N SER A 203 -2.66 -18.51 -27.85
CA SER A 203 -2.16 -17.60 -28.91
C SER A 203 -1.24 -16.43 -28.51
N ASP A 204 -1.22 -16.01 -27.24
CA ASP A 204 -0.35 -14.96 -26.68
C ASP A 204 0.34 -15.49 -25.40
N LEU A 205 1.07 -16.61 -25.45
CA LEU A 205 1.88 -17.17 -24.33
C LEU A 205 1.18 -17.42 -22.96
N GLU A 206 -0.09 -17.09 -22.78
CA GLU A 206 -0.77 -17.03 -21.47
C GLU A 206 -1.47 -18.31 -21.01
N PRO A 207 -1.40 -18.67 -19.71
CA PRO A 207 -2.27 -19.65 -19.07
C PRO A 207 -3.74 -19.29 -19.30
N GLN A 208 -4.49 -20.21 -19.90
CA GLN A 208 -5.92 -19.99 -20.10
C GLN A 208 -6.70 -20.23 -18.80
N ILE A 209 -7.44 -19.19 -18.37
CA ILE A 209 -8.39 -19.28 -17.27
C ILE A 209 -9.81 -19.45 -17.81
N TYR A 210 -10.53 -20.38 -17.19
CA TYR A 210 -11.89 -20.75 -17.56
C TYR A 210 -12.86 -20.64 -16.39
N PHE A 211 -14.13 -20.47 -16.74
CA PHE A 211 -15.25 -20.51 -15.80
C PHE A 211 -16.19 -21.64 -16.21
N SER A 212 -16.69 -22.37 -15.21
CA SER A 212 -17.73 -23.36 -15.43
C SER A 212 -19.06 -22.70 -15.79
N ARG A 213 -19.93 -23.43 -16.48
CA ARG A 213 -21.31 -22.98 -16.75
C ARG A 213 -22.32 -23.93 -16.13
N ASP A 214 -23.42 -23.36 -15.65
CA ASP A 214 -24.58 -24.13 -15.25
C ASP A 214 -25.16 -24.84 -16.49
N PRO A 215 -25.30 -26.18 -16.47
CA PRO A 215 -25.80 -26.94 -17.63
C PRO A 215 -27.29 -26.72 -17.92
N ALA A 216 -28.09 -26.29 -16.93
CA ALA A 216 -29.51 -26.03 -17.06
C ALA A 216 -29.79 -24.59 -17.52
N THR A 217 -29.10 -23.59 -16.97
CA THR A 217 -29.32 -22.18 -17.35
C THR A 217 -28.38 -21.68 -18.44
N GLY A 218 -27.19 -22.29 -18.54
CA GLY A 218 -26.12 -21.81 -19.41
C GLY A 218 -25.36 -20.59 -18.86
N ASP A 219 -25.66 -20.12 -17.66
CA ASP A 219 -24.96 -18.99 -17.05
C ASP A 219 -23.60 -19.42 -16.47
N LEU A 220 -22.73 -18.46 -16.19
CA LEU A 220 -21.48 -18.72 -15.49
C LEU A 220 -21.77 -19.19 -14.06
N ALA A 221 -21.19 -20.33 -13.68
CA ALA A 221 -21.27 -20.85 -12.32
C ALA A 221 -19.95 -20.57 -11.58
N ASN A 222 -20.07 -20.23 -10.29
CA ASN A 222 -18.95 -19.96 -9.39
C ASN A 222 -17.93 -18.96 -9.95
N ILE A 223 -18.40 -17.76 -10.31
CA ILE A 223 -17.61 -16.69 -10.96
C ILE A 223 -16.41 -16.16 -10.15
N THR A 224 -16.25 -16.58 -8.88
CA THR A 224 -15.08 -16.31 -8.04
C THR A 224 -14.08 -17.47 -8.00
N GLU A 225 -14.37 -18.59 -8.67
CA GLU A 225 -13.61 -19.84 -8.63
C GLU A 225 -13.19 -20.22 -10.06
N ALA A 226 -12.11 -19.59 -10.51
CA ALA A 226 -11.55 -19.80 -11.84
C ALA A 226 -10.93 -21.21 -11.97
N LEU A 227 -10.73 -21.66 -13.21
CA LEU A 227 -10.01 -22.89 -13.53
C LEU A 227 -8.79 -22.57 -14.38
N VAL A 228 -7.63 -23.14 -14.07
CA VAL A 228 -6.42 -23.01 -14.90
C VAL A 228 -6.00 -24.37 -15.46
N SER A 229 -5.72 -24.40 -16.76
CA SER A 229 -5.36 -25.64 -17.48
C SER A 229 -3.85 -25.85 -17.57
N CYS A 230 -3.39 -27.06 -17.25
CA CYS A 230 -2.03 -27.52 -17.51
C CYS A 230 -1.97 -28.89 -18.17
N HIS A 231 -0.83 -29.16 -18.80
CA HIS A 231 -0.51 -30.45 -19.41
C HIS A 231 -0.02 -31.45 -18.35
N LEU A 232 -0.48 -32.70 -18.46
CA LEU A 232 0.02 -33.83 -17.66
C LEU A 232 1.13 -34.63 -18.38
N ASP A 233 1.74 -34.03 -19.40
CA ASP A 233 2.71 -34.69 -20.28
C ASP A 233 4.05 -34.97 -19.55
N ASN A 234 4.84 -35.92 -20.07
CA ASN A 234 6.10 -36.35 -19.45
C ASN A 234 7.30 -35.44 -19.76
N GLU A 235 7.18 -34.49 -20.67
CA GLU A 235 8.30 -33.64 -21.07
C GLU A 235 8.70 -32.70 -19.93
N GLU A 236 9.97 -32.74 -19.54
CA GLU A 236 10.56 -31.78 -18.61
C GLU A 236 10.93 -30.50 -19.39
N LEU A 237 10.78 -29.35 -18.73
CA LEU A 237 11.23 -28.08 -19.29
C LEU A 237 12.76 -28.07 -19.40
N SER A 238 13.29 -27.50 -20.49
CA SER A 238 14.72 -27.24 -20.62
C SER A 238 15.20 -26.23 -19.56
N GLN A 239 16.52 -26.14 -19.30
CA GLN A 239 17.04 -25.13 -18.36
C GLN A 239 16.72 -23.69 -18.79
N GLU A 240 16.80 -23.39 -20.08
CA GLU A 240 16.41 -22.09 -20.63
C GLU A 240 14.91 -21.83 -20.44
N GLU A 241 14.06 -22.84 -20.66
CA GLU A 241 12.63 -22.74 -20.40
C GLU A 241 12.33 -22.53 -18.92
N LEU A 242 13.08 -23.16 -17.99
CA LEU A 242 12.88 -23.02 -16.55
C LEU A 242 13.17 -21.60 -16.07
N GLU A 243 14.26 -20.98 -16.54
CA GLU A 243 14.63 -19.60 -16.20
C GLU A 243 13.58 -18.61 -16.74
N LEU A 244 13.11 -18.79 -17.99
CA LEU A 244 12.05 -17.94 -18.54
C LEU A 244 10.66 -18.18 -17.92
N ASN A 245 10.31 -19.42 -17.55
CA ASN A 245 8.95 -19.76 -17.14
C ASN A 245 8.58 -19.17 -15.78
N GLY A 246 9.55 -18.99 -14.87
CA GLY A 246 9.33 -18.32 -13.59
C GLY A 246 8.87 -16.87 -13.79
N ASP A 247 9.61 -16.09 -14.56
CA ASP A 247 9.28 -14.69 -14.85
C ASP A 247 7.98 -14.56 -15.66
N MET A 248 7.77 -15.47 -16.62
CA MET A 248 6.57 -15.48 -17.46
C MET A 248 5.30 -15.82 -16.67
N GLN A 249 5.34 -16.79 -15.75
CA GLN A 249 4.16 -17.13 -14.92
C GLN A 249 3.72 -15.95 -14.05
N LEU A 250 4.67 -15.19 -13.51
CA LEU A 250 4.40 -14.00 -12.71
C LEU A 250 3.80 -12.88 -13.54
N LEU A 251 4.35 -12.61 -14.72
CA LEU A 251 3.79 -11.65 -15.68
C LEU A 251 2.38 -12.04 -16.14
N HIS A 252 2.14 -13.34 -16.34
CA HIS A 252 0.81 -13.84 -16.71
C HIS A 252 -0.21 -13.71 -15.59
N LEU A 253 0.16 -14.06 -14.36
CA LEU A 253 -0.70 -13.88 -13.18
C LEU A 253 -1.11 -12.42 -13.04
N ALA A 254 -0.12 -11.55 -13.04
CA ALA A 254 -0.27 -10.12 -12.99
C ALA A 254 -1.22 -9.58 -14.07
N LYS A 255 -0.98 -9.99 -15.32
CA LYS A 255 -1.82 -9.60 -16.44
C LYS A 255 -3.26 -10.06 -16.26
N VAL A 256 -3.48 -11.32 -15.88
CA VAL A 256 -4.81 -11.87 -15.59
C VAL A 256 -5.52 -11.05 -14.51
N LEU A 257 -4.84 -10.70 -13.42
CA LEU A 257 -5.42 -9.88 -12.35
C LEU A 257 -5.89 -8.54 -12.90
N MET A 258 -5.09 -7.90 -13.75
CA MET A 258 -5.46 -6.63 -14.39
C MET A 258 -6.62 -6.79 -15.40
N GLU A 259 -6.62 -7.85 -16.20
CA GLU A 259 -7.70 -8.15 -17.15
C GLU A 259 -9.03 -8.37 -16.43
N VAL A 260 -9.04 -9.05 -15.27
CA VAL A 260 -10.23 -9.21 -14.42
C VAL A 260 -10.73 -7.86 -13.91
N GLN A 261 -9.83 -6.99 -13.43
CA GLN A 261 -10.21 -5.67 -12.92
C GLN A 261 -10.81 -4.78 -14.01
N LEU A 262 -10.17 -4.75 -15.18
CA LEU A 262 -10.54 -3.90 -16.31
C LEU A 262 -11.67 -4.47 -17.18
N GLN A 263 -11.91 -5.79 -17.09
CA GLN A 263 -12.84 -6.53 -17.95
C GLN A 263 -12.52 -6.38 -19.45
N GLU A 264 -11.24 -6.21 -19.76
CA GLU A 264 -10.74 -6.09 -21.12
C GLU A 264 -9.44 -6.89 -21.27
N LYS A 265 -9.19 -7.41 -22.48
CA LYS A 265 -7.93 -8.10 -22.78
C LYS A 265 -6.81 -7.08 -22.91
N ILE A 266 -5.67 -7.33 -22.25
CA ILE A 266 -4.48 -6.49 -22.33
C ILE A 266 -3.52 -7.11 -23.36
N GLY A 267 -2.96 -6.30 -24.26
CA GLY A 267 -1.94 -6.77 -25.22
C GLY A 267 -0.52 -6.56 -24.67
N LEU A 268 0.32 -7.59 -24.70
CA LEU A 268 1.73 -7.50 -24.26
C LEU A 268 2.71 -7.11 -25.39
N LYS A 269 2.30 -7.14 -26.67
CA LYS A 269 3.15 -6.77 -27.83
C LYS A 269 2.63 -5.49 -28.52
N HIS A 270 3.54 -4.78 -29.22
CA HIS A 270 3.27 -3.54 -29.97
C HIS A 270 1.98 -3.63 -30.81
N GLY A 271 0.95 -2.89 -30.41
CA GLY A 271 -0.34 -2.84 -31.10
C GLY A 271 -1.22 -1.66 -30.64
N PRO A 272 -2.27 -1.30 -31.39
CA PRO A 272 -3.03 -0.05 -31.25
C PRO A 272 -3.98 0.02 -30.03
N LYS A 273 -4.05 -1.04 -29.21
CA LYS A 273 -4.86 -1.10 -27.96
C LYS A 273 -3.99 -1.07 -26.69
N ARG A 274 -2.89 -0.32 -26.71
CA ARG A 274 -2.02 -0.21 -25.52
C ARG A 274 -2.67 0.74 -24.51
N MET A 275 -2.87 0.26 -23.29
CA MET A 275 -3.18 1.11 -22.14
C MET A 275 -2.02 2.10 -21.92
N SER A 276 -2.29 3.37 -21.64
CA SER A 276 -1.22 4.33 -21.34
C SER A 276 -0.46 3.88 -20.08
N LEU A 277 0.84 4.18 -20.02
CA LEU A 277 1.70 3.87 -18.87
C LEU A 277 1.11 4.41 -17.56
N GLU A 278 0.53 5.61 -17.63
CA GLU A 278 -0.14 6.29 -16.53
C GLU A 278 -1.41 5.56 -16.06
N LYS A 279 -2.28 5.17 -17.00
CA LYS A 279 -3.48 4.39 -16.69
C LYS A 279 -3.12 3.00 -16.14
N PHE A 280 -2.06 2.39 -16.66
CA PHE A 280 -1.51 1.14 -16.15
C PHE A 280 -0.98 1.29 -14.72
N ARG A 281 -0.22 2.36 -14.45
CA ARG A 281 0.32 2.71 -13.12
C ARG A 281 -0.79 2.93 -12.08
N ILE A 282 -1.84 3.69 -12.42
CA ILE A 282 -3.00 3.92 -11.54
C ILE A 282 -3.70 2.60 -11.19
N LYS A 283 -3.79 1.67 -12.15
CA LYS A 283 -4.47 0.38 -11.93
C LYS A 283 -3.63 -0.62 -11.14
N LEU A 284 -2.31 -0.57 -11.29
CA LEU A 284 -1.39 -1.29 -10.43
C LEU A 284 -1.44 -0.76 -8.98
N ILE A 285 -1.59 0.55 -8.82
CA ILE A 285 -1.82 1.22 -7.55
C ILE A 285 -3.15 0.77 -6.91
N GLU A 286 -4.23 0.70 -7.68
CA GLU A 286 -5.53 0.18 -7.19
C GLU A 286 -5.45 -1.30 -6.79
N LEU A 287 -4.72 -2.13 -7.55
CA LEU A 287 -4.50 -3.53 -7.24
C LEU A 287 -3.72 -3.68 -5.91
N ALA A 288 -2.63 -2.92 -5.75
CA ALA A 288 -1.85 -2.90 -4.51
C ALA A 288 -2.65 -2.34 -3.32
N ALA A 289 -3.48 -1.33 -3.52
CA ALA A 289 -4.36 -0.76 -2.49
C ALA A 289 -5.55 -1.65 -2.13
N SER A 290 -5.95 -2.57 -3.01
CA SER A 290 -7.03 -3.54 -2.77
C SER A 290 -6.60 -4.72 -1.88
N THR A 291 -5.30 -4.84 -1.62
CA THR A 291 -4.68 -5.93 -0.86
C THR A 291 -5.23 -6.14 0.57
N PRO A 292 -5.67 -5.10 1.30
CA PRO A 292 -6.30 -5.31 2.61
C PRO A 292 -7.77 -5.80 2.54
N TYR A 293 -8.47 -5.76 1.39
CA TYR A 293 -9.81 -6.36 1.24
C TYR A 293 -9.78 -7.90 1.39
N PHE A 294 -8.60 -8.49 1.34
CA PHE A 294 -8.35 -9.92 1.51
C PHE A 294 -8.58 -10.42 2.95
N THR A 295 -8.89 -9.54 3.90
CA THR A 295 -8.95 -9.87 5.34
C THR A 295 -10.37 -10.02 5.91
N HIS A 296 -11.40 -9.46 5.27
CA HIS A 296 -12.57 -9.08 6.07
C HIS A 296 -13.65 -10.17 6.29
N ARG A 297 -13.52 -11.40 5.77
CA ARG A 297 -14.58 -12.42 5.94
C ARG A 297 -14.22 -13.89 6.14
N ASP A 298 -12.96 -14.30 6.14
CA ASP A 298 -12.63 -15.70 6.45
C ASP A 298 -11.60 -15.73 7.60
N ASN A 299 -12.07 -15.99 8.82
CA ASN A 299 -11.33 -15.97 10.10
C ASN A 299 -10.16 -16.98 10.22
N ASP A 300 -9.73 -17.62 9.14
CA ASP A 300 -8.80 -18.75 9.17
C ASP A 300 -7.34 -18.40 8.84
N PHE A 301 -7.05 -17.19 8.36
CA PHE A 301 -5.68 -16.79 7.99
C PHE A 301 -4.94 -16.15 9.18
N ARG A 302 -4.03 -16.90 9.80
CA ARG A 302 -3.17 -16.38 10.89
C ARG A 302 -2.25 -15.24 10.41
N LEU A 303 -1.93 -14.32 11.31
CA LEU A 303 -1.16 -13.09 11.06
C LEU A 303 0.17 -13.31 10.29
N ASN A 304 0.89 -14.39 10.60
CA ASN A 304 2.18 -14.72 9.95
C ASN A 304 2.00 -15.22 8.51
N GLY A 305 0.97 -16.03 8.24
CA GLY A 305 0.64 -16.48 6.89
C GLY A 305 0.20 -15.30 6.01
N TYR A 306 -0.54 -14.35 6.59
CA TYR A 306 -0.92 -13.11 5.93
C TYR A 306 0.32 -12.29 5.53
N LYS A 307 1.30 -12.11 6.42
CA LYS A 307 2.55 -11.40 6.10
C LYS A 307 3.33 -12.06 4.96
N ALA A 308 3.44 -13.39 4.95
CA ALA A 308 4.10 -14.13 3.87
C ALA A 308 3.35 -14.00 2.53
N PHE A 309 2.01 -14.09 2.56
CA PHE A 309 1.18 -13.88 1.39
C PHE A 309 1.32 -12.45 0.82
N LEU A 310 1.34 -11.43 1.69
CA LEU A 310 1.58 -10.04 1.29
C LEU A 310 2.96 -9.83 0.68
N SER A 311 4.01 -10.39 1.30
CA SER A 311 5.37 -10.35 0.74
C SER A 311 5.41 -11.03 -0.63
N PHE A 312 4.76 -12.18 -0.81
CA PHE A 312 4.61 -12.81 -2.12
C PHE A 312 3.91 -11.91 -3.13
N VAL A 313 2.77 -11.31 -2.79
CA VAL A 313 2.05 -10.41 -3.69
C VAL A 313 2.95 -9.24 -4.10
N MET A 314 3.67 -8.64 -3.16
CA MET A 314 4.56 -7.53 -3.47
C MET A 314 5.76 -7.97 -4.32
N GLU A 315 6.56 -8.92 -3.83
CA GLU A 315 7.82 -9.34 -4.46
C GLU A 315 7.62 -10.12 -5.76
N LYS A 316 6.57 -10.94 -5.86
CA LYS A 316 6.37 -11.85 -7.00
C LYS A 316 5.31 -11.35 -7.98
N ILE A 317 4.42 -10.44 -7.58
CA ILE A 317 3.37 -9.93 -8.49
C ILE A 317 3.61 -8.46 -8.82
N ILE A 318 3.71 -7.59 -7.81
CA ILE A 318 3.77 -6.14 -8.02
C ILE A 318 5.13 -5.68 -8.56
N GLU A 319 6.24 -6.18 -8.01
CA GLU A 319 7.59 -5.76 -8.40
C GLU A 319 7.97 -6.15 -9.85
N PRO A 320 7.78 -7.41 -10.31
CA PRO A 320 8.05 -7.76 -11.71
C PRO A 320 7.19 -6.99 -12.71
N LEU A 321 5.94 -6.67 -12.34
CA LEU A 321 5.03 -5.85 -13.15
C LEU A 321 5.51 -4.42 -13.32
N ARG A 322 5.97 -3.81 -12.24
CA ARG A 322 6.54 -2.46 -12.24
C ARG A 322 7.77 -2.43 -13.15
N ALA A 323 8.66 -3.40 -12.99
CA ALA A 323 9.84 -3.56 -13.85
C ALA A 323 9.46 -3.71 -15.34
N TRP A 324 8.51 -4.58 -15.67
CA TRP A 324 7.99 -4.73 -17.03
C TRP A 324 7.38 -3.45 -17.59
N ALA A 325 6.68 -2.69 -16.74
CA ALA A 325 6.08 -1.42 -17.11
C ALA A 325 7.07 -0.26 -17.18
N GLY A 326 8.37 -0.47 -16.92
CA GLY A 326 9.35 0.61 -16.86
C GLY A 326 9.07 1.62 -15.74
N VAL A 327 8.33 1.20 -14.72
CA VAL A 327 8.16 1.95 -13.47
C VAL A 327 9.38 1.61 -12.60
N PRO A 328 10.21 2.57 -12.19
CA PRO A 328 11.42 2.28 -11.44
C PRO A 328 11.11 1.54 -10.13
N CYS A 329 11.74 0.39 -9.92
CA CYS A 329 11.72 -0.35 -8.66
C CYS A 329 13.07 -0.22 -7.95
N VAL A 330 13.04 -0.05 -6.63
CA VAL A 330 14.20 -0.36 -5.79
C VAL A 330 14.03 -1.78 -5.29
N ALA A 331 15.08 -2.58 -5.47
CA ALA A 331 15.15 -3.94 -4.96
C ALA A 331 14.84 -3.98 -3.46
N ALA A 332 13.94 -4.89 -3.10
CA ALA A 332 13.65 -5.25 -1.72
C ALA A 332 14.88 -5.90 -1.07
N GLU A 333 15.85 -5.12 -0.62
CA GLU A 333 16.89 -5.58 0.29
C GLU A 333 17.04 -4.61 1.47
N LYS A 334 16.69 -5.14 2.65
CA LYS A 334 16.78 -4.58 4.01
C LYS A 334 15.82 -3.43 4.34
N LEU A 335 14.58 -3.83 4.62
CA LEU A 335 13.67 -3.07 5.47
C LEU A 335 14.11 -3.23 6.93
N GLU A 336 14.92 -2.29 7.43
CA GLU A 336 15.02 -2.06 8.87
C GLU A 336 13.83 -1.19 9.33
N GLU A 337 13.32 -1.51 10.52
CA GLU A 337 12.07 -1.01 11.11
C GLU A 337 12.06 0.51 11.28
N VAL A 338 11.07 1.17 10.66
CA VAL A 338 10.89 2.63 10.71
C VAL A 338 9.91 3.01 11.81
N VAL A 339 10.30 3.97 12.65
CA VAL A 339 9.64 4.26 13.94
C VAL A 339 9.17 5.72 14.04
N ILE A 340 7.88 5.90 14.35
CA ILE A 340 7.21 7.15 14.77
C ILE A 340 7.04 7.06 16.30
N TRP A 341 8.09 7.23 17.12
CA TRP A 341 7.91 7.25 18.59
C TRP A 341 7.62 8.68 19.08
N PRO A 342 6.46 8.95 19.70
CA PRO A 342 6.28 10.11 20.56
C PRO A 342 6.47 9.74 22.04
N SER A 343 7.17 10.57 22.79
CA SER A 343 7.17 10.47 24.25
C SER A 343 5.91 11.15 24.81
N LEU A 344 5.04 10.36 25.46
CA LEU A 344 3.92 10.86 26.26
C LEU A 344 4.40 11.00 27.70
N GLY A 345 4.42 12.22 28.23
CA GLY A 345 4.85 12.50 29.59
C GLY A 345 3.91 13.48 30.29
N LYS A 346 3.52 13.18 31.54
CA LYS A 346 2.82 14.14 32.41
C LYS A 346 3.84 15.11 33.02
N SER A 347 4.28 16.12 32.27
CA SER A 347 5.18 17.16 32.79
C SER A 347 4.55 18.55 32.74
N ARG A 348 4.33 19.15 33.92
CA ARG A 348 3.84 20.53 34.07
C ARG A 348 5.01 21.51 34.00
N CYS A 349 5.41 21.97 32.81
CA CYS A 349 6.18 23.20 32.72
C CYS A 349 6.16 23.79 31.31
N THR A 350 5.85 25.10 31.21
CA THR A 350 5.96 26.05 30.06
C THR A 350 4.67 26.61 29.40
N ASP A 351 3.47 26.15 29.78
CA ASP A 351 2.16 26.54 29.16
C ASP A 351 1.93 28.03 28.91
N ARG A 352 2.25 28.89 29.88
CA ARG A 352 1.82 30.30 29.86
C ARG A 352 2.61 31.15 28.85
N ILE A 353 3.84 30.76 28.54
CA ILE A 353 4.71 31.47 27.59
C ILE A 353 4.35 31.02 26.16
N GLN A 354 4.07 29.73 25.98
CA GLN A 354 3.72 29.12 24.70
C GLN A 354 2.43 29.72 24.12
N ARG A 355 1.31 29.68 24.87
CA ARG A 355 0.02 30.27 24.42
C ARG A 355 0.17 31.75 24.08
N LYS A 356 0.92 32.53 24.88
CA LYS A 356 1.11 33.97 24.63
C LYS A 356 1.84 34.25 23.33
N LYS A 357 2.88 33.47 22.98
CA LYS A 357 3.66 33.69 21.75
C LYS A 357 2.84 33.37 20.49
N THR A 358 2.15 32.24 20.47
CA THR A 358 1.29 31.83 19.33
C THR A 358 0.08 32.77 19.16
N VAL A 359 -0.55 33.17 20.27
CA VAL A 359 -1.67 34.14 20.25
C VAL A 359 -1.21 35.50 19.75
N ASN A 360 -0.02 35.96 20.14
CA ASN A 360 0.49 37.25 19.67
C ASN A 360 0.78 37.23 18.16
N SER A 361 1.43 36.19 17.63
CA SER A 361 1.62 36.09 16.16
C SER A 361 0.29 36.07 15.42
N ARG A 362 -0.70 35.33 15.94
CA ARG A 362 -2.04 35.24 15.37
C ARG A 362 -2.76 36.60 15.36
N LYS A 363 -2.64 37.38 16.43
CA LYS A 363 -3.29 38.70 16.54
C LYS A 363 -2.83 39.65 15.44
N TYR A 364 -1.53 39.68 15.13
CA TYR A 364 -1.00 40.48 14.02
C TYR A 364 -1.59 40.03 12.67
N LEU A 365 -1.78 38.72 12.49
CA LEU A 365 -2.32 38.13 11.26
C LEU A 365 -3.83 38.39 11.10
N GLU A 366 -4.62 38.24 12.16
CA GLU A 366 -6.07 38.47 12.12
C GLU A 366 -6.40 39.93 11.79
N ASN A 367 -5.71 40.90 12.40
CA ASN A 367 -5.86 42.32 12.06
C ASN A 367 -5.62 42.61 10.56
N ILE A 368 -4.60 41.97 9.98
CA ILE A 368 -4.22 42.16 8.58
C ILE A 368 -5.27 41.57 7.62
N VAL A 369 -5.87 40.42 7.97
CA VAL A 369 -6.86 39.72 7.15
C VAL A 369 -8.25 40.39 7.27
N ASP A 370 -8.68 40.72 8.48
CA ASP A 370 -10.03 41.27 8.75
C ASP A 370 -10.24 42.66 8.14
N SER A 371 -9.18 43.45 7.98
CA SER A 371 -9.25 44.83 7.46
C SER A 371 -9.56 44.93 5.96
N HIS A 372 -9.37 43.87 5.18
CA HIS A 372 -9.41 43.93 3.71
C HIS A 372 -10.51 43.08 3.06
N GLY A 373 -11.25 42.30 3.85
CA GLY A 373 -12.29 41.41 3.33
C GLY A 373 -11.74 40.30 2.43
N ALA A 374 -12.63 39.49 1.84
CA ALA A 374 -12.25 38.41 0.93
C ALA A 374 -11.76 38.98 -0.42
N PRO A 375 -10.68 38.44 -1.01
CA PRO A 375 -10.17 38.94 -2.29
C PRO A 375 -11.20 38.80 -3.42
N GLU A 376 -11.30 39.81 -4.28
CA GLU A 376 -12.31 39.86 -5.34
C GLU A 376 -12.13 38.74 -6.39
N ALA A 377 -10.88 38.36 -6.67
CA ALA A 377 -10.52 37.36 -7.67
C ALA A 377 -10.95 35.92 -7.26
N PRO A 378 -11.73 35.20 -8.08
CA PRO A 378 -12.33 33.91 -7.71
C PRO A 378 -11.34 32.82 -7.27
N HIS A 379 -10.13 32.77 -7.83
CA HIS A 379 -9.12 31.77 -7.48
C HIS A 379 -8.46 32.02 -6.12
N LEU A 380 -8.52 33.25 -5.59
CA LEU A 380 -8.03 33.62 -4.27
C LEU A 380 -9.10 33.48 -3.17
N ARG A 381 -10.33 33.13 -3.56
CA ARG A 381 -11.44 32.88 -2.62
C ARG A 381 -11.34 31.53 -1.91
N ARG A 382 -10.54 30.58 -2.41
CA ARG A 382 -10.30 29.32 -1.69
C ARG A 382 -9.34 29.56 -0.53
N ASN A 383 -9.59 28.91 0.60
CA ASN A 383 -8.67 28.97 1.73
C ASN A 383 -7.35 28.27 1.37
N ILE A 384 -6.30 28.58 2.15
CA ILE A 384 -5.03 27.85 2.04
C ILE A 384 -5.27 26.38 2.41
N ARG A 385 -4.81 25.49 1.54
CA ARG A 385 -5.03 24.05 1.65
C ARG A 385 -3.79 23.35 2.18
N VAL A 386 -3.95 22.57 3.24
CA VAL A 386 -2.87 21.83 3.88
C VAL A 386 -3.19 20.33 3.90
N ALA A 387 -2.34 19.51 3.28
CA ALA A 387 -2.42 18.05 3.41
C ALA A 387 -1.63 17.57 4.64
N ILE A 388 -2.25 16.71 5.44
CA ILE A 388 -1.61 16.01 6.56
C ILE A 388 -1.34 14.56 6.16
N ILE A 389 -0.04 14.31 6.00
CA ILE A 389 0.76 13.10 5.84
C ILE A 389 0.80 12.05 6.96
N ASP A 390 -0.30 11.49 7.50
CA ASP A 390 -0.21 10.84 8.83
C ASP A 390 -1.11 9.60 9.07
N SER A 391 -1.38 9.26 10.32
CA SER A 391 -2.13 8.08 10.81
C SER A 391 -3.65 8.22 10.77
N GLY A 392 -4.16 9.37 10.32
CA GLY A 392 -5.59 9.68 10.25
C GLY A 392 -5.98 10.82 11.19
N VAL A 393 -7.27 10.89 11.51
CA VAL A 393 -7.80 11.79 12.54
C VAL A 393 -8.95 11.10 13.29
N SER A 394 -9.02 11.23 14.61
CA SER A 394 -10.16 10.73 15.36
C SER A 394 -11.38 11.62 15.12
N LYS A 395 -12.43 11.02 14.55
CA LYS A 395 -13.69 11.73 14.29
C LYS A 395 -14.48 11.96 15.58
N GLU A 396 -14.12 11.29 16.67
CA GLU A 396 -14.80 11.42 17.95
C GLU A 396 -14.27 12.56 18.81
N ASP A 397 -13.04 13.04 18.55
CA ASP A 397 -12.44 14.19 19.23
C ASP A 397 -13.28 15.47 19.02
N LEU A 398 -13.67 16.14 20.12
CA LEU A 398 -14.57 17.30 20.07
C LEU A 398 -13.99 18.51 19.32
N PHE A 399 -12.68 18.74 19.43
CA PHE A 399 -12.01 19.82 18.72
C PHE A 399 -12.04 19.54 17.21
N ILE A 400 -11.65 18.33 16.80
CA ILE A 400 -11.73 17.89 15.40
C ILE A 400 -13.17 17.96 14.88
N LYS A 401 -14.15 17.44 15.63
CA LYS A 401 -15.58 17.50 15.27
C LYS A 401 -16.03 18.93 14.98
N GLN A 402 -15.56 19.91 15.74
CA GLN A 402 -15.92 21.31 15.52
C GLN A 402 -15.41 21.81 14.16
N TYR A 403 -14.17 21.49 13.79
CA TYR A 403 -13.59 21.86 12.49
C TYR A 403 -14.21 21.07 11.33
N MET A 404 -14.59 19.81 11.54
CA MET A 404 -15.37 19.04 10.57
C MET A 404 -16.74 19.66 10.32
N LYS A 405 -17.47 20.05 11.38
CA LYS A 405 -18.79 20.70 11.27
C LYS A 405 -18.74 22.05 10.53
N ARG A 406 -17.62 22.76 10.64
CA ARG A 406 -17.38 24.04 9.94
C ARG A 406 -16.90 23.85 8.50
N GLY A 407 -16.58 22.63 8.09
CA GLY A 407 -16.03 22.33 6.76
C GLY A 407 -14.53 22.65 6.61
N SER A 408 -13.82 23.00 7.70
CA SER A 408 -12.38 23.27 7.66
C SER A 408 -11.58 22.00 7.40
N ILE A 409 -11.99 20.84 7.95
CA ILE A 409 -11.48 19.55 7.48
C ILE A 409 -12.29 19.20 6.22
N ALA A 410 -11.73 19.56 5.07
CA ALA A 410 -12.44 19.59 3.80
C ALA A 410 -12.65 18.19 3.23
N GLN A 411 -11.60 17.36 3.24
CA GLN A 411 -11.68 15.97 2.80
C GLN A 411 -10.71 15.10 3.60
N MET A 412 -11.00 13.81 3.63
CA MET A 412 -10.15 12.80 4.24
C MET A 412 -10.11 11.60 3.32
N ARG A 413 -8.96 10.93 3.26
CA ARG A 413 -8.80 9.70 2.48
C ARG A 413 -7.86 8.73 3.18
N ASN A 414 -8.28 7.48 3.27
CA ASN A 414 -7.45 6.37 3.69
C ASN A 414 -6.74 5.75 2.48
N PHE A 415 -5.41 5.60 2.59
CA PHE A 415 -4.55 4.91 1.64
C PHE A 415 -4.09 3.55 2.17
N THR A 416 -4.23 3.31 3.47
CA THR A 416 -3.84 2.03 4.13
C THR A 416 -4.85 0.93 3.95
N SER A 417 -6.09 1.30 3.70
CA SER A 417 -7.20 0.38 3.58
C SER A 417 -8.04 0.77 2.37
N PRO A 418 -8.75 -0.21 1.81
CA PRO A 418 -9.61 0.07 0.70
C PRO A 418 -10.92 0.79 1.05
N ASP A 419 -11.32 0.79 2.33
CA ASP A 419 -12.32 1.73 2.81
C ASP A 419 -11.66 3.10 2.89
N ILE A 420 -11.72 3.81 1.76
CA ILE A 420 -11.12 5.13 1.60
C ILE A 420 -11.68 6.17 2.60
N ASN A 421 -12.81 5.89 3.26
CA ASN A 421 -13.45 6.80 4.22
C ASN A 421 -13.09 6.47 5.68
N ASP A 422 -12.46 5.32 5.92
CA ASP A 422 -11.96 4.92 7.23
C ASP A 422 -10.67 5.68 7.58
N CYS A 423 -10.82 6.94 7.94
CA CYS A 423 -9.71 7.80 8.36
C CYS A 423 -9.55 7.87 9.88
N GLU A 424 -10.18 6.95 10.64
CA GLU A 424 -10.12 6.98 12.10
C GLU A 424 -8.68 6.76 12.58
N ASP A 425 -8.22 7.59 13.51
CA ASP A 425 -6.86 7.51 14.02
C ASP A 425 -6.78 6.60 15.25
N SER A 426 -6.30 5.37 15.04
CA SER A 426 -6.03 4.43 16.13
C SER A 426 -4.71 4.68 16.86
N SER A 427 -3.84 5.54 16.32
CA SER A 427 -2.52 5.85 16.87
C SER A 427 -2.52 7.09 17.76
N GLY A 428 -3.45 8.03 17.53
CA GLY A 428 -3.53 9.34 18.17
C GLY A 428 -2.55 10.39 17.62
N HIS A 429 -1.55 9.98 16.84
CA HIS A 429 -0.50 10.88 16.33
C HIS A 429 -1.04 11.88 15.31
N GLY A 430 -1.80 11.41 14.32
CA GLY A 430 -2.36 12.25 13.27
C GLY A 430 -3.39 13.24 13.81
N THR A 431 -4.14 12.83 14.82
CA THR A 431 -5.07 13.69 15.56
C THR A 431 -4.33 14.82 16.27
N ALA A 432 -3.27 14.51 17.01
CA ALA A 432 -2.43 15.52 17.67
C ALA A 432 -1.78 16.49 16.68
N VAL A 433 -1.21 15.98 15.58
CA VAL A 433 -0.62 16.78 14.50
C VAL A 433 -1.66 17.73 13.88
N THR A 434 -2.86 17.23 13.60
CA THR A 434 -3.97 18.02 13.04
C THR A 434 -4.40 19.14 13.98
N LYS A 435 -4.50 18.85 15.28
CA LYS A 435 -4.87 19.84 16.30
C LYS A 435 -3.85 20.96 16.40
N ILE A 436 -2.56 20.61 16.44
CA ILE A 436 -1.48 21.61 16.48
C ILE A 436 -1.53 22.52 15.24
N LEU A 437 -1.73 21.96 14.04
CA LEU A 437 -1.89 22.76 12.82
C LEU A 437 -3.06 23.74 12.94
N LEU A 438 -4.24 23.25 13.34
CA LEU A 438 -5.47 24.05 13.45
C LEU A 438 -5.42 25.09 14.58
N GLU A 439 -4.62 24.88 15.62
CA GLU A 439 -4.35 25.91 16.64
C GLU A 439 -3.48 27.05 16.09
N VAL A 440 -2.49 26.72 15.25
CA VAL A 440 -1.57 27.71 14.66
C VAL A 440 -2.21 28.43 13.48
N ALA A 441 -3.00 27.74 12.65
CA ALA A 441 -3.64 28.25 11.44
C ALA A 441 -5.11 27.80 11.36
N PRO A 442 -6.04 28.43 12.10
CA PRO A 442 -7.43 27.98 12.22
C PRO A 442 -8.28 28.17 10.96
N HIS A 443 -7.81 28.96 9.99
CA HIS A 443 -8.53 29.30 8.76
C HIS A 443 -8.18 28.39 7.57
N VAL A 444 -7.28 27.42 7.74
CA VAL A 444 -6.90 26.52 6.65
C VAL A 444 -8.00 25.52 6.31
N GLU A 445 -8.03 25.10 5.05
CA GLU A 445 -8.68 23.86 4.63
C GLU A 445 -7.70 22.70 4.81
N VAL A 446 -8.03 21.77 5.72
CA VAL A 446 -7.21 20.60 6.02
C VAL A 446 -7.69 19.39 5.23
N TYR A 447 -6.73 18.68 4.64
CA TYR A 447 -6.94 17.43 3.92
C TYR A 447 -6.18 16.30 4.62
N ILE A 448 -6.89 15.29 5.12
CA ILE A 448 -6.27 14.20 5.90
C ILE A 448 -5.97 13.02 4.98
N ALA A 449 -4.69 12.67 4.83
CA ALA A 449 -4.26 11.46 4.15
C ALA A 449 -3.75 10.44 5.17
N LYS A 450 -4.55 9.40 5.42
CA LYS A 450 -4.16 8.31 6.31
C LYS A 450 -3.28 7.31 5.57
N VAL A 451 -2.04 7.15 6.02
CA VAL A 451 -0.99 6.31 5.38
C VAL A 451 -0.39 5.24 6.30
N THR A 452 -0.76 5.24 7.58
CA THR A 452 -0.47 4.16 8.52
C THR A 452 -1.60 4.00 9.55
N ASN A 453 -1.69 2.82 10.17
CA ASN A 453 -2.54 2.56 11.34
C ASN A 453 -1.74 2.49 12.65
N THR A 454 -0.41 2.52 12.53
CA THR A 454 0.53 2.32 13.63
C THR A 454 1.50 3.47 13.69
N LEU A 455 2.26 3.53 14.77
CA LEU A 455 3.42 4.38 14.92
C LEU A 455 4.63 3.90 14.09
N GLU A 456 4.46 3.03 13.10
CA GLU A 456 5.56 2.52 12.30
C GLU A 456 5.18 2.54 10.83
N ILE A 457 6.17 2.76 9.95
CA ILE A 457 5.95 2.80 8.51
C ILE A 457 6.51 1.51 7.91
N SER A 458 5.60 0.62 7.52
CA SER A 458 5.96 -0.57 6.73
C SER A 458 6.28 -0.19 5.28
N SER A 459 6.84 -1.11 4.49
CA SER A 459 7.03 -0.93 3.04
C SER A 459 5.71 -0.63 2.31
N PHE A 460 4.61 -1.23 2.79
CA PHE A 460 3.27 -0.89 2.31
C PHE A 460 2.88 0.54 2.69
N GLY A 461 3.24 0.98 3.91
CA GLY A 461 3.11 2.38 4.33
C GLY A 461 3.90 3.35 3.44
N ALA A 462 5.10 2.97 2.99
CA ALA A 462 5.90 3.80 2.08
C ALA A 462 5.18 4.03 0.73
N LEU A 463 4.57 2.98 0.17
CA LEU A 463 3.72 3.10 -1.01
C LEU A 463 2.49 4.00 -0.76
N CYS A 464 1.85 3.85 0.40
CA CYS A 464 0.71 4.70 0.80
C CYS A 464 1.11 6.18 0.88
N ILE A 465 2.30 6.49 1.39
CA ILE A 465 2.83 7.86 1.45
C ILE A 465 3.03 8.43 0.05
N ALA A 466 3.67 7.69 -0.86
CA ALA A 466 3.87 8.15 -2.24
C ALA A 466 2.54 8.43 -2.95
N GLN A 467 1.52 7.60 -2.71
CA GLN A 467 0.17 7.81 -3.25
C GLN A 467 -0.51 9.03 -2.63
N ALA A 468 -0.41 9.20 -1.31
CA ALA A 468 -0.96 10.33 -0.59
C ALA A 468 -0.37 11.66 -1.07
N VAL A 469 0.95 11.73 -1.28
CA VAL A 469 1.62 12.93 -1.82
C VAL A 469 1.08 13.26 -3.21
N ASN A 470 1.04 12.27 -4.13
CA ASN A 470 0.53 12.50 -5.48
C ASN A 470 -0.95 12.90 -5.47
N TYR A 471 -1.78 12.28 -4.64
CA TYR A 471 -3.20 12.61 -4.51
C TYR A 471 -3.41 14.03 -3.95
N ALA A 472 -2.61 14.43 -2.95
CA ALA A 472 -2.64 15.78 -2.40
C ALA A 472 -2.30 16.83 -3.46
N VAL A 473 -1.34 16.54 -4.34
CA VAL A 473 -0.96 17.42 -5.45
C VAL A 473 -2.02 17.44 -6.54
N GLN A 474 -2.44 16.29 -7.04
CA GLN A 474 -3.24 16.18 -8.27
C GLN A 474 -4.75 16.34 -8.05
N MET A 475 -5.27 15.81 -6.94
CA MET A 475 -6.71 15.74 -6.70
C MET A 475 -7.19 16.81 -5.71
N TRP A 476 -6.40 17.08 -4.66
CA TRP A 476 -6.73 18.12 -3.69
C TRP A 476 -6.15 19.49 -4.06
N ASP A 477 -5.12 19.52 -4.91
CA ASP A 477 -4.38 20.74 -5.25
C ASP A 477 -4.03 21.55 -4.00
N VAL A 478 -3.37 20.89 -3.04
CA VAL A 478 -2.98 21.55 -1.80
C VAL A 478 -1.86 22.57 -2.03
N ASP A 479 -1.69 23.51 -1.11
CA ASP A 479 -0.60 24.49 -1.14
C ASP A 479 0.60 24.00 -0.31
N ILE A 480 0.30 23.34 0.82
CA ILE A 480 1.28 22.85 1.79
C ILE A 480 1.06 21.36 2.05
N ILE A 481 2.14 20.59 2.10
CA ILE A 481 2.16 19.18 2.51
C ILE A 481 2.95 19.08 3.82
N ASN A 482 2.27 18.68 4.90
CA ASN A 482 2.87 18.40 6.19
C ASN A 482 3.16 16.90 6.31
N MET A 483 4.43 16.53 6.44
CA MET A 483 4.89 15.16 6.68
C MET A 483 5.56 15.06 8.06
N SER A 484 4.75 14.82 9.08
CA SER A 484 5.19 14.63 10.48
C SER A 484 5.85 13.26 10.70
N LEU A 485 6.65 12.80 9.75
CA LEU A 485 7.31 11.50 9.74
C LEU A 485 8.76 11.61 9.25
N GLY A 486 9.58 10.65 9.66
CA GLY A 486 10.95 10.47 9.19
C GLY A 486 11.22 8.99 8.89
N LEU A 487 11.99 8.74 7.84
CA LEU A 487 12.43 7.46 7.33
C LEU A 487 13.96 7.41 7.40
N ASP A 488 14.49 6.27 7.83
CA ASP A 488 15.94 6.09 7.97
C ASP A 488 16.65 5.96 6.61
N ALA A 489 15.92 5.51 5.59
CA ALA A 489 16.41 5.40 4.22
C ALA A 489 15.52 6.17 3.23
N LYS A 490 16.14 6.56 2.11
CA LYS A 490 15.42 7.17 0.99
C LYS A 490 14.59 6.12 0.27
N GLU A 491 13.28 6.37 0.20
CA GLU A 491 12.33 5.55 -0.57
C GLU A 491 12.06 6.18 -1.94
N GLN A 492 12.40 5.47 -3.03
CA GLN A 492 12.37 6.06 -4.37
C GLN A 492 10.96 6.48 -4.83
N ASP A 493 9.93 5.70 -4.50
CA ASP A 493 8.54 6.01 -4.86
C ASP A 493 8.08 7.33 -4.21
N ILE A 494 8.45 7.54 -2.94
CA ILE A 494 8.13 8.77 -2.22
C ILE A 494 9.00 9.92 -2.75
N ASP A 495 10.28 9.68 -3.05
CA ASP A 495 11.19 10.69 -3.60
C ASP A 495 10.73 11.21 -4.97
N GLU A 496 10.20 10.33 -5.82
CA GLU A 496 9.57 10.72 -7.07
C GLU A 496 8.32 11.58 -6.84
N ALA A 497 7.44 11.15 -5.93
CA ALA A 497 6.24 11.89 -5.60
C ALA A 497 6.56 13.28 -5.02
N LEU A 498 7.61 13.38 -4.19
CA LEU A 498 8.08 14.64 -3.63
C LEU A 498 8.76 15.53 -4.67
N ARG A 499 9.58 14.98 -5.58
CA ARG A 499 10.14 15.76 -6.70
C ARG A 499 9.03 16.35 -7.56
N HIS A 500 8.01 15.54 -7.84
CA HIS A 500 6.81 16.01 -8.54
C HIS A 500 6.08 17.10 -7.75
N ALA A 501 5.87 16.93 -6.44
CA ALA A 501 5.25 17.95 -5.60
C ALA A 501 6.03 19.27 -5.58
N LEU A 502 7.37 19.21 -5.54
CA LEU A 502 8.24 20.39 -5.49
C LEU A 502 8.38 21.12 -6.83
N GLN A 503 8.20 20.44 -7.96
CA GLN A 503 8.44 20.99 -9.29
C GLN A 503 7.16 21.57 -9.93
N ALA A 504 7.11 22.90 -10.01
CA ALA A 504 6.03 23.67 -10.63
C ALA A 504 5.84 23.41 -12.13
N GLU A 505 6.87 22.93 -12.84
CA GLU A 505 6.80 22.70 -14.30
C GLU A 505 6.12 21.38 -14.66
N LEU A 506 6.11 20.40 -13.75
CA LEU A 506 5.55 19.05 -13.98
C LEU A 506 4.12 18.91 -13.47
N THR A 507 3.76 19.67 -12.44
CA THR A 507 2.38 19.80 -11.99
C THR A 507 1.77 20.95 -12.78
N SER A 508 0.54 20.86 -13.30
CA SER A 508 -0.11 21.99 -13.99
C SER A 508 -0.47 23.15 -13.04
N THR A 509 0.27 23.31 -11.94
CA THR A 509 0.05 24.14 -10.76
C THR A 509 1.40 24.65 -10.21
N SER A 510 1.40 25.61 -9.28
CA SER A 510 2.63 25.98 -8.56
C SER A 510 3.22 24.77 -7.82
N GLY A 511 4.55 24.72 -7.70
CA GLY A 511 5.22 23.75 -6.82
C GLY A 511 4.74 23.92 -5.38
N LYS A 512 4.63 22.81 -4.64
CA LYS A 512 4.05 22.79 -3.29
C LYS A 512 5.11 23.07 -2.23
N ILE A 513 4.69 23.63 -1.10
CA ILE A 513 5.55 23.74 0.09
C ILE A 513 5.49 22.39 0.81
N VAL A 514 6.62 21.68 0.90
CA VAL A 514 6.69 20.44 1.67
C VAL A 514 7.47 20.69 2.96
N VAL A 515 6.86 20.36 4.09
CA VAL A 515 7.45 20.50 5.43
C VAL A 515 7.53 19.12 6.06
N ALA A 516 8.70 18.72 6.55
CA ALA A 516 8.91 17.39 7.10
C ALA A 516 9.69 17.39 8.43
N ALA A 517 9.49 16.38 9.25
CA ALA A 517 10.28 16.16 10.46
C ALA A 517 11.76 15.91 10.09
N ALA A 518 12.69 16.58 10.80
CA ALA A 518 14.13 16.48 10.52
C ALA A 518 14.79 15.20 11.07
N GLY A 519 14.10 14.41 11.88
CA GLY A 519 14.63 13.23 12.58
C GLY A 519 13.55 12.32 13.15
N THR A 520 13.96 11.15 13.64
CA THR A 520 13.10 10.10 14.23
C THR A 520 13.17 10.05 15.75
N ASN A 521 13.68 11.13 16.38
CA ASN A 521 13.70 11.38 17.83
C ASN A 521 14.68 10.50 18.63
N ARG A 522 15.74 9.95 18.02
CA ARG A 522 16.78 9.15 18.71
C ARG A 522 18.05 9.93 19.02
N GLY A 523 18.02 11.25 18.82
CA GLY A 523 19.10 12.15 19.20
C GLY A 523 20.38 11.94 18.38
N ALA A 524 21.54 12.13 19.02
CA ALA A 524 22.85 12.00 18.37
C ALA A 524 23.19 10.58 17.85
N ASN A 525 22.35 9.57 18.13
CA ASN A 525 22.53 8.20 17.64
C ASN A 525 21.99 8.00 16.22
N GLU A 526 21.29 8.97 15.65
CA GLU A 526 20.71 8.87 14.30
C GLU A 526 21.30 9.93 13.35
N THR A 527 21.25 9.63 12.05
CA THR A 527 21.42 10.66 11.04
C THR A 527 20.10 11.37 10.77
N PRO A 528 20.13 12.62 10.31
CA PRO A 528 18.93 13.34 9.90
C PRO A 528 18.07 12.53 8.93
N ALA A 529 16.76 12.53 9.16
CA ALA A 529 15.83 11.62 8.51
C ALA A 529 15.39 12.10 7.12
N TRP A 530 15.08 11.15 6.23
CA TRP A 530 14.43 11.38 4.95
C TRP A 530 12.89 11.37 5.15
N PRO A 531 12.08 12.22 4.50
CA PRO A 531 12.39 13.19 3.47
C PRO A 531 12.91 14.54 4.00
N GLY A 532 13.06 14.75 5.31
CA GLY A 532 13.57 16.00 5.86
C GLY A 532 14.92 16.44 5.28
N ILE A 533 15.82 15.50 4.93
CA ILE A 533 17.10 15.81 4.27
C ILE A 533 17.01 16.04 2.75
N MET A 534 15.85 15.87 2.14
CA MET A 534 15.67 16.03 0.70
C MET A 534 15.72 17.51 0.31
N LEU A 535 16.47 17.83 -0.74
CA LEU A 535 16.57 19.21 -1.24
C LEU A 535 15.17 19.74 -1.66
N GLY A 536 14.82 20.92 -1.16
CA GLY A 536 13.53 21.57 -1.40
C GLY A 536 12.44 21.19 -0.39
N VAL A 537 12.68 20.21 0.47
CA VAL A 537 11.83 19.92 1.65
C VAL A 537 12.33 20.75 2.83
N ILE A 538 11.40 21.44 3.50
CA ILE A 538 11.70 22.26 4.67
C ILE A 538 11.80 21.35 5.89
N ALA A 539 13.03 21.06 6.33
CA ALA A 539 13.32 20.20 7.47
C ALA A 539 13.08 20.92 8.80
N ILE A 540 12.28 20.32 9.68
CA ILE A 540 11.90 20.90 10.97
C ILE A 540 12.45 20.10 12.16
N HIS A 541 13.30 20.73 12.95
CA HIS A 541 13.73 20.29 14.26
C HIS A 541 12.75 20.72 15.36
N ALA A 542 12.75 19.97 16.45
CA ALA A 542 12.03 20.36 17.65
C ALA A 542 12.86 21.33 18.51
N THR A 543 12.18 22.29 19.10
CA THR A 543 12.73 23.20 20.11
C THR A 543 11.80 23.27 21.32
N ASP A 544 12.32 23.75 22.44
CA ASP A 544 11.50 24.16 23.57
C ASP A 544 10.83 25.53 23.34
N GLY A 545 10.01 25.98 24.30
CA GLY A 545 9.33 27.28 24.22
C GLY A 545 10.25 28.51 24.21
N PHE A 546 11.56 28.32 24.41
CA PHE A 546 12.60 29.35 24.36
C PHE A 546 13.44 29.27 23.09
N GLY A 547 13.16 28.33 22.19
CA GLY A 547 13.89 28.13 20.95
C GLY A 547 15.17 27.30 21.10
N LYS A 548 15.40 26.70 22.28
CA LYS A 548 16.55 25.81 22.49
C LYS A 548 16.28 24.46 21.83
N LEU A 549 17.26 23.95 21.08
CA LEU A 549 17.22 22.60 20.55
C LEU A 549 17.11 21.56 21.67
N VAL A 550 16.36 20.50 21.39
CA VAL A 550 16.18 19.37 22.29
C VAL A 550 17.03 18.18 21.90
N ASN A 551 17.39 17.36 22.88
CA ASN A 551 18.40 16.30 22.75
C ASN A 551 17.98 15.14 21.84
N PHE A 552 16.67 14.98 21.58
CA PHE A 552 16.18 13.95 20.67
C PHE A 552 16.28 14.35 19.19
N ASN A 553 16.67 15.59 18.88
CA ASN A 553 16.99 15.96 17.50
C ASN A 553 18.24 15.24 17.00
N PRO A 554 18.29 14.86 15.72
CA PRO A 554 19.52 14.39 15.12
C PRO A 554 20.55 15.51 15.00
N PRO A 555 21.84 15.20 14.82
CA PRO A 555 22.88 16.18 14.55
C PRO A 555 22.54 17.07 13.35
N THR A 556 22.82 18.36 13.47
CA THR A 556 22.59 19.36 12.43
C THR A 556 23.59 19.20 11.28
N GLN A 557 23.09 19.07 10.05
CA GLN A 557 23.88 19.14 8.81
C GLN A 557 23.14 20.01 7.79
N GLY A 558 23.69 21.18 7.44
CA GLY A 558 23.04 22.15 6.54
C GLY A 558 22.07 23.11 7.25
N ILE A 559 21.29 23.88 6.46
CA ILE A 559 20.31 24.83 7.00
C ILE A 559 19.06 24.05 7.41
N ARG A 560 18.69 24.11 8.70
CA ARG A 560 17.45 23.52 9.19
C ARG A 560 16.71 24.48 10.12
N PHE A 561 15.39 24.43 10.03
CA PHE A 561 14.50 25.26 10.83
C PHE A 561 14.09 24.53 12.09
N GLY A 562 13.82 25.29 13.14
CA GLY A 562 13.31 24.77 14.40
C GLY A 562 12.00 25.44 14.75
N THR A 563 11.01 24.65 15.15
CA THR A 563 9.78 25.14 15.76
C THR A 563 9.50 24.36 17.04
N MET A 564 8.44 24.74 17.76
CA MET A 564 8.13 24.17 19.05
C MET A 564 7.72 22.70 18.91
N GLY A 565 8.47 21.81 19.57
CA GLY A 565 8.21 20.37 19.54
C GLY A 565 8.48 19.66 20.87
N LEU A 566 8.73 20.41 21.94
CA LEU A 566 8.90 19.86 23.30
C LEU A 566 7.76 20.32 24.20
N ASN A 567 7.13 19.36 24.88
CA ASN A 567 5.99 19.57 25.77
C ASN A 567 4.93 20.44 25.11
N VAL A 568 4.55 20.07 23.88
CA VAL A 568 3.45 20.69 23.16
C VAL A 568 2.15 20.18 23.77
N LYS A 569 1.29 21.10 24.18
CA LYS A 569 0.01 20.76 24.81
C LYS A 569 -0.98 20.27 23.74
N VAL A 570 -1.66 19.16 24.02
CA VAL A 570 -2.79 18.62 23.26
C VAL A 570 -3.88 18.23 24.26
N GLU A 571 -5.10 18.72 24.08
CA GLU A 571 -6.23 18.45 25.00
C GLU A 571 -7.06 17.29 24.49
N GLU A 572 -7.19 16.18 25.21
CA GLU A 572 -8.01 15.03 24.78
C GLU A 572 -9.20 14.84 25.75
N GLU A 573 -10.36 14.47 25.22
CA GLU A 573 -11.53 14.19 26.06
C GLU A 573 -11.36 12.80 26.69
N SER A 574 -11.34 12.75 28.02
CA SER A 574 -11.32 11.49 28.75
C SER A 574 -12.66 10.75 28.63
N LEU A 575 -12.64 9.44 28.93
CA LEU A 575 -13.84 8.59 28.96
C LEU A 575 -14.96 9.10 29.89
N ASN A 576 -14.65 10.03 30.80
CA ASN A 576 -15.59 10.61 31.76
C ASN A 576 -16.19 11.95 31.28
N GLY A 577 -15.81 12.44 30.09
CA GLY A 577 -16.24 13.74 29.56
C GLY A 577 -15.45 14.95 30.10
N ASP A 578 -14.44 14.71 30.95
CA ASP A 578 -13.49 15.73 31.36
C ASP A 578 -12.37 15.86 30.32
N PHE A 579 -11.90 17.08 30.04
CA PHE A 579 -10.71 17.29 29.20
C PHE A 579 -9.44 17.00 30.01
N GLU A 580 -8.66 16.02 29.57
CA GLU A 580 -7.31 15.79 30.08
C GLU A 580 -6.27 16.46 29.18
N GLU A 581 -5.33 17.15 29.82
CA GLU A 581 -4.21 17.79 29.13
C GLU A 581 -3.06 16.80 28.98
N PHE A 582 -2.67 16.52 27.74
CA PHE A 582 -1.52 15.72 27.40
C PHE A 582 -0.41 16.60 26.82
N PHE A 583 0.83 16.22 27.09
CA PHE A 583 2.00 16.87 26.54
C PHE A 583 2.74 15.89 25.64
N VAL A 584 2.91 16.30 24.39
CA VAL A 584 3.59 15.52 23.36
C VAL A 584 4.92 16.17 23.00
N SER A 585 5.92 15.35 22.68
CA SER A 585 7.24 15.83 22.27
C SER A 585 7.79 15.02 21.10
N GLY A 586 8.38 15.71 20.13
CA GLY A 586 8.93 15.14 18.91
C GLY A 586 9.11 16.18 17.81
N THR A 587 10.01 15.90 16.87
CA THR A 587 10.14 16.65 15.59
C THR A 587 8.83 16.63 14.81
N SER A 588 8.08 15.52 14.88
CA SER A 588 6.76 15.35 14.25
C SER A 588 5.72 16.37 14.71
N TYR A 589 5.78 16.83 15.97
CA TYR A 589 4.89 17.86 16.52
C TYR A 589 5.38 19.29 16.23
N ALA A 590 6.67 19.45 15.93
CA ALA A 590 7.22 20.72 15.47
C ALA A 590 6.81 21.01 14.01
N THR A 591 6.79 19.98 13.15
CA THR A 591 6.40 20.08 11.73
C THR A 591 5.07 20.82 11.48
N PRO A 592 3.93 20.49 12.15
CA PRO A 592 2.65 21.17 11.92
C PRO A 592 2.65 22.63 12.37
N VAL A 593 3.50 23.01 13.33
CA VAL A 593 3.69 24.43 13.71
C VAL A 593 4.30 25.21 12.56
N ALA A 594 5.32 24.65 11.92
CA ALA A 594 5.95 25.25 10.75
C ALA A 594 4.97 25.31 9.55
N ALA A 595 4.22 24.24 9.29
CA ALA A 595 3.18 24.24 8.26
C ALA A 595 2.11 25.32 8.52
N GLY A 596 1.71 25.52 9.77
CA GLY A 596 0.79 26.60 10.16
C GLY A 596 1.37 28.00 9.95
N PHE A 597 2.65 28.23 10.25
CA PHE A 597 3.31 29.49 9.93
C PHE A 597 3.34 29.76 8.43
N ALA A 598 3.69 28.75 7.62
CA ALA A 598 3.65 28.87 6.17
C ALA A 598 2.24 29.22 5.66
N ALA A 599 1.21 28.56 6.20
CA ALA A 599 -0.17 28.81 5.82
C ALA A 599 -0.62 30.24 6.14
N ASN A 600 -0.29 30.74 7.33
CA ASN A 600 -0.58 32.12 7.73
C ASN A 600 0.12 33.17 6.86
N ILE A 601 1.33 32.88 6.38
CA ILE A 601 2.03 33.77 5.44
C ILE A 601 1.32 33.78 4.09
N LEU A 602 0.96 32.61 3.55
CA LEU A 602 0.20 32.53 2.30
C LEU A 602 -1.17 33.22 2.41
N GLU A 603 -1.78 33.19 3.58
CA GLU A 603 -3.01 33.91 3.91
C GLU A 603 -2.83 35.44 3.76
N ILE A 604 -1.74 36.01 4.29
CA ILE A 604 -1.43 37.43 4.05
C ILE A 604 -1.23 37.69 2.56
N VAL A 605 -0.47 36.83 1.88
CA VAL A 605 -0.16 36.99 0.45
C VAL A 605 -1.43 37.04 -0.39
N ARG A 606 -2.38 36.14 -0.15
CA ARG A 606 -3.63 36.09 -0.93
C ARG A 606 -4.55 37.30 -0.69
N HIS A 607 -4.58 37.84 0.53
CA HIS A 607 -5.45 38.97 0.87
C HIS A 607 -4.87 40.33 0.49
N ARG A 608 -3.55 40.51 0.63
CA ARG A 608 -2.89 41.81 0.47
C ARG A 608 -2.28 42.04 -0.91
N PHE A 609 -2.07 40.98 -1.69
CA PHE A 609 -1.61 41.11 -3.07
C PHE A 609 -2.49 40.34 -4.07
N PRO A 610 -3.80 40.69 -4.17
CA PRO A 610 -4.72 40.00 -5.06
C PRO A 610 -4.28 40.08 -6.54
N ASP A 611 -3.63 41.18 -6.91
CA ASP A 611 -3.16 41.50 -8.26
C ASP A 611 -1.75 40.96 -8.57
N LEU A 612 -1.18 40.08 -7.73
CA LEU A 612 0.08 39.42 -8.10
C LEU A 612 -0.11 38.68 -9.43
N THR A 613 0.85 38.85 -10.32
CA THR A 613 0.93 38.04 -11.54
C THR A 613 1.03 36.57 -11.15
N GLU A 614 0.47 35.68 -11.97
CA GLU A 614 0.51 34.24 -11.70
C GLU A 614 1.95 33.73 -11.50
N ALA A 615 2.93 34.31 -12.22
CA ALA A 615 4.34 34.00 -12.01
C ALA A 615 4.86 34.35 -10.60
N ARG A 616 4.47 35.50 -10.05
CA ARG A 616 4.84 35.89 -8.67
C ARG A 616 4.09 35.06 -7.63
N LYS A 617 2.82 34.72 -7.88
CA LYS A 617 2.06 33.80 -7.03
C LYS A 617 2.72 32.42 -6.98
N MET A 618 3.06 31.84 -8.13
CA MET A 618 3.76 30.55 -8.19
C MET A 618 5.08 30.57 -7.41
N LYS A 619 5.80 31.70 -7.43
CA LYS A 619 7.03 31.88 -6.65
C LYS A 619 6.73 31.99 -5.15
N ALA A 620 5.74 32.77 -4.74
CA ALA A 620 5.35 32.93 -3.33
C ALA A 620 4.89 31.60 -2.69
N TYR A 621 4.26 30.73 -3.48
CA TYR A 621 3.76 29.42 -3.06
C TYR A 621 4.83 28.32 -3.15
N SER A 622 6.08 28.65 -3.52
CA SER A 622 7.16 27.66 -3.63
C SER A 622 7.88 27.43 -2.29
N GLY A 623 8.31 26.18 -2.06
CA GLY A 623 9.16 25.83 -0.90
C GLY A 623 10.42 26.71 -0.80
N ALA A 624 11.09 26.98 -1.93
CA ALA A 624 12.30 27.81 -1.95
C ALA A 624 12.07 29.27 -1.53
N CYS A 625 10.88 29.83 -1.80
CA CYS A 625 10.51 31.15 -1.28
C CYS A 625 10.21 31.06 0.22
N MET A 626 9.44 30.06 0.63
CA MET A 626 9.09 29.87 2.04
C MET A 626 10.33 29.64 2.93
N GLU A 627 11.33 28.89 2.46
CA GLU A 627 12.61 28.72 3.16
C GLU A 627 13.33 30.06 3.39
N LYS A 628 13.28 30.98 2.42
CA LYS A 628 13.87 32.32 2.60
C LYS A 628 13.11 33.11 3.64
N ILE A 629 11.77 33.10 3.58
CA ILE A 629 10.93 33.79 4.56
C ILE A 629 11.18 33.23 5.96
N PHE A 630 11.23 31.91 6.12
CA PHE A 630 11.59 31.27 7.37
C PHE A 630 13.00 31.67 7.82
N GLY A 631 13.95 31.80 6.89
CA GLY A 631 15.30 32.29 7.15
C GLY A 631 15.31 33.66 7.83
N GLU A 632 14.51 34.59 7.33
CA GLU A 632 14.43 35.97 7.87
C GLU A 632 13.64 36.05 9.18
N MET A 633 12.60 35.23 9.34
CA MET A 633 11.83 35.14 10.58
C MET A 633 12.55 34.38 11.70
N SER A 634 13.73 33.83 11.41
CA SER A 634 14.45 32.98 12.35
C SER A 634 15.50 33.74 13.14
N VAL A 635 15.76 33.26 14.36
CA VAL A 635 17.01 33.56 15.07
C VAL A 635 17.84 32.30 15.19
N SER A 636 19.14 32.43 14.95
CA SER A 636 20.09 31.33 15.07
C SER A 636 20.30 30.98 16.54
N VAL A 637 19.98 29.73 16.90
CA VAL A 637 20.23 29.15 18.22
C VAL A 637 21.11 27.91 18.03
N GLY A 638 22.42 28.08 18.20
CA GLY A 638 23.40 27.09 17.75
C GLY A 638 23.35 26.93 16.23
N ASP A 639 23.24 25.69 15.76
CA ASP A 639 23.18 25.34 14.33
C ASP A 639 21.75 25.32 13.75
N CYS A 640 20.74 25.71 14.55
CA CYS A 640 19.34 25.72 14.14
C CYS A 640 18.80 27.14 13.96
N LYS A 641 17.99 27.33 12.91
CA LYS A 641 17.23 28.57 12.68
C LYS A 641 15.86 28.46 13.34
N PHE A 642 15.72 28.97 14.57
CA PHE A 642 14.46 28.93 15.30
C PHE A 642 13.47 29.97 14.72
N VAL A 643 12.40 29.49 14.10
CA VAL A 643 11.42 30.35 13.42
C VAL A 643 10.52 31.01 14.47
N GLN A 644 10.54 32.35 14.53
CA GLN A 644 9.78 33.13 15.52
C GLN A 644 9.02 34.30 14.88
N PRO A 645 7.89 34.04 14.21
CA PRO A 645 7.14 35.07 13.49
C PRO A 645 6.71 36.23 14.40
N TRP A 646 6.34 35.98 15.66
CA TRP A 646 5.91 37.02 16.60
C TRP A 646 6.97 38.10 16.86
N SER A 647 8.25 37.72 16.95
CA SER A 647 9.35 38.68 17.17
C SER A 647 9.66 39.42 15.89
N PHE A 648 9.63 38.70 14.76
CA PHE A 648 9.88 39.27 13.44
C PHE A 648 8.83 40.32 13.09
N TRP A 649 7.54 39.98 13.15
CA TRP A 649 6.44 40.92 12.89
C TRP A 649 6.51 42.13 13.79
N LYS A 650 6.78 41.95 15.09
CA LYS A 650 6.97 43.07 16.00
C LYS A 650 8.12 44.00 15.58
N HIS A 651 9.27 43.45 15.18
CA HIS A 651 10.39 44.29 14.73
C HIS A 651 10.08 45.04 13.43
N VAL A 652 9.34 44.41 12.52
CA VAL A 652 8.89 45.04 11.27
C VAL A 652 7.90 46.16 11.55
N VAL A 653 6.92 45.93 12.43
CA VAL A 653 5.95 46.95 12.86
C VAL A 653 6.62 48.09 13.60
N ASP A 654 7.57 47.79 14.50
CA ASP A 654 8.31 48.81 15.26
C ASP A 654 9.32 49.62 14.39
N GLY A 655 9.41 49.40 13.07
CA GLY A 655 10.39 50.06 12.19
C GLY A 655 11.85 49.65 12.42
N LYS A 656 12.08 48.57 13.19
CA LYS A 656 13.41 48.09 13.61
C LYS A 656 14.03 47.08 12.64
N CYS A 657 13.33 46.77 11.56
CA CYS A 657 13.82 45.91 10.50
C CYS A 657 14.38 46.77 9.36
N GLU A 658 15.56 46.40 8.85
CA GLU A 658 16.09 46.95 7.60
C GLU A 658 16.06 45.86 6.53
N TRP A 659 15.49 46.15 5.37
CA TRP A 659 15.44 45.19 4.26
C TRP A 659 16.01 45.78 2.97
N ARG A 660 17.16 45.25 2.53
CA ARG A 660 17.88 45.71 1.33
C ARG A 660 18.09 47.23 1.29
N GLY A 661 18.40 47.85 2.43
CA GLY A 661 18.61 49.29 2.55
C GLY A 661 17.34 50.13 2.68
N ASN A 662 16.16 49.51 2.79
CA ASN A 662 14.90 50.21 3.07
C ASN A 662 14.60 50.15 4.56
N PHE A 663 14.23 51.30 5.11
CA PHE A 663 13.76 51.46 6.48
C PHE A 663 12.25 51.57 6.48
N PHE A 664 11.63 50.91 7.43
CA PHE A 664 10.18 50.93 7.59
C PHE A 664 9.76 51.99 8.62
N PRO A 665 8.63 52.70 8.40
CA PRO A 665 8.03 53.60 9.39
C PRO A 665 7.84 52.93 10.78
N GLU A 666 7.99 53.69 11.86
CA GLU A 666 7.73 53.16 13.22
C GLU A 666 6.23 52.97 13.47
N GLU A 667 5.88 51.88 14.15
CA GLU A 667 4.52 51.51 14.59
C GLU A 667 3.50 51.32 13.45
N ASP A 668 3.94 50.85 12.27
CA ASP A 668 3.08 50.62 11.11
C ASP A 668 2.93 49.13 10.76
N GLU A 669 1.70 48.62 10.79
CA GLU A 669 1.39 47.23 10.42
C GLU A 669 1.52 46.97 8.90
N GLU A 670 1.43 48.00 8.05
CA GLU A 670 1.61 47.87 6.59
C GLU A 670 3.05 47.50 6.20
N ASN A 671 4.02 47.73 7.09
CA ASN A 671 5.41 47.33 6.90
C ASN A 671 5.57 45.83 6.64
N ILE A 672 4.70 45.00 7.25
CA ILE A 672 4.70 43.55 7.04
C ILE A 672 4.41 43.22 5.58
N ILE A 673 3.49 43.97 4.97
CA ILE A 673 3.05 43.78 3.60
C ILE A 673 4.11 44.33 2.66
N GLU A 674 4.63 45.52 2.91
CA GLU A 674 5.74 46.05 2.09
C GLU A 674 6.93 45.08 2.06
N LEU A 675 7.33 44.58 3.23
CA LEU A 675 8.42 43.60 3.34
C LEU A 675 8.13 42.31 2.56
N LEU A 676 6.97 41.70 2.77
CA LEU A 676 6.58 40.48 2.05
C LEU A 676 6.55 40.73 0.53
N GLY A 677 6.02 41.87 0.09
CA GLY A 677 6.00 42.28 -1.33
C GLY A 677 7.41 42.38 -1.94
N MET A 678 8.41 42.77 -1.14
CA MET A 678 9.81 42.80 -1.56
C MET A 678 10.49 41.41 -1.58
N MET A 679 9.94 40.41 -0.90
CA MET A 679 10.48 39.04 -0.86
C MET A 679 10.05 38.20 -2.07
N PHE A 680 8.91 38.53 -2.71
CA PHE A 680 8.32 37.77 -3.81
C PHE A 680 8.87 38.10 -5.20
#